data_AF-A0A1Y2TEZ9-F1
#
_entry.id   AF-A0A1Y2TEZ9-F1
#
_cell.length_a   1.000
_cell.length_b   1.000
_cell.length_c   1.000
_cell.angle_alpha   90.00
_cell.angle_beta   90.00
_cell.angle_gamma   90.00
#
_symmetry.space_group_name_H-M   'P 1'
#
loop_
_entity.id
_entity.type
_entity.pdbx_description
1 polymer ?
#
loop_
_entity_poly.entity_id
_entity_poly.type
_entity_poly.pdbx_seq_one_letter_code
_entity_poly.pdbx_strand_id
1 'polypeptide(L)'
;MNEVSHLRSEIGDLTNILALITKRGPDFEIDDDTQATKAPRFETSKADPEIEDENVGEAEFEAPIALGDVEAHTIKRNALDRLAEVLARFKTAKGSKMRRKHELDAKHVASVIMVEESEGKSVTFLCSKNEGLDVVDMEFLRKLESLLQSIATTGTGGGQPEQVDQVFDVIFDHLKSRIKYYSTILRNIFKDASQAVEHVRLTSQNVQEQLQQAIFRDWIDPNGLCFRFQLDRAGEEAVSDRAAECLSNQDEETLVHEVFDEIRHLFGDCTETPQVPMKNLLKQVYRIVRHPRQRPTLKSLLRQLLKSEKRFNMAWNSLLYLTRTFHAAVNLVDFVTRLNFVSIKFQQVSSPQTRRPMKPDKRTPTEVLASLGYSLPTEEWRGFFKDTKRVQEFSRLSRLRNTVHAEVQLILHVDNLIHNREDFTSKIYPYIGCSKKCCFFCDLFRIQHGTFQARGTHQTLFPLWAAPHRIPKQSIQVLRRFLESLRDILRVFLTMLRPPRRKDLIQQSSAALSTAQAVQRETPVYSTRPQTLSRMMLGPAGVNATEYRVEFMPSPETHGYAYLFGGSKKPHGRLVPIEEAETAKVNHERKIYALEKIDEMPATKPLNPKVCHRCRSPARYRCSACWTQYCSSTCQKRDWASHVFVCRVSKRPNDVDFLRLTIRTVMRNMKSGDTERIHNAMIYLLADDHICRTFGFNYCEDRLGILNLACLYSTILSNVRPVVVGLQQQLESGNLGDFMEKFCQIERKVARITNKDECACVTWFLNRYSSNPFLVPNRDATAYEIWYTAVAHTIESFGLENRFDNGLKLDQWQADIFDLYVALQPTIWHVPDIYSSSWIKFGFCYCRSFQQRSQLAWKYLELLSSNAMFDDIVSAYKTSSLEDLMRTHGIDIPELIMEGINPRRPPPSEYSVYRLMIGVEHALSGRWCPCFEFREGRRCHAYFETHLDSESDANFGFHLTSSWERWQLLNFYKYLFRLPDFDPRRMAEAKEDSDRGSLEAYLNALVPDVRMKLSDRYRTSLLFPRLGDRLGVRVDGQTTPQTHISCICKEHEVSGPPGYRWQRIPGKSEQ
;
A
#
# COMPACT_ATOMS: atom_id res chain seq x y z
N MET A 1 -26.17 3.47 51.28
CA MET A 1 -26.06 4.81 50.64
C MET A 1 -24.67 5.44 50.75
N ASN A 2 -23.93 5.23 51.85
CA ASN A 2 -22.59 5.84 52.04
C ASN A 2 -21.50 5.36 51.06
N GLU A 3 -21.43 4.07 50.74
CA GLU A 3 -20.35 3.51 49.92
C GLU A 3 -20.37 4.02 48.46
N VAL A 4 -21.54 4.00 47.80
CA VAL A 4 -21.68 4.47 46.42
C VAL A 4 -21.41 5.97 46.31
N SER A 5 -21.79 6.74 47.33
CA SER A 5 -21.49 8.18 47.39
C SER A 5 -19.98 8.43 47.53
N HIS A 6 -19.29 7.62 48.33
CA HIS A 6 -17.84 7.69 48.50
C HIS A 6 -17.10 7.33 47.21
N LEU A 7 -17.41 6.19 46.59
CA LEU A 7 -16.81 5.75 45.33
C LEU A 7 -16.97 6.81 44.23
N ARG A 8 -18.16 7.42 44.13
CA ARG A 8 -18.42 8.47 43.13
C ARG A 8 -17.62 9.75 43.40
N SER A 9 -17.51 10.15 44.67
CA SER A 9 -16.70 11.31 45.04
C SER A 9 -15.24 11.08 44.65
N GLU A 10 -14.74 9.89 44.93
CA GLU A 10 -13.35 9.54 44.67
C GLU A 10 -13.04 9.41 43.16
N ILE A 11 -13.93 8.79 42.40
CA ILE A 11 -13.83 8.75 40.92
C ILE A 11 -13.82 10.17 40.36
N GLY A 12 -14.69 11.05 40.85
CA GLY A 12 -14.73 12.46 40.42
C GLY A 12 -13.42 13.19 40.71
N ASP A 13 -12.86 13.00 41.90
CA ASP A 13 -11.57 13.56 42.30
C ASP A 13 -10.43 13.05 41.39
N LEU A 14 -10.40 11.75 41.10
CA LEU A 14 -9.40 11.14 40.21
C LEU A 14 -9.53 11.60 38.75
N THR A 15 -10.74 11.64 38.19
CA THR A 15 -10.94 12.10 36.80
C THR A 15 -10.54 13.56 36.63
N ASN A 16 -10.83 14.40 37.64
CA ASN A 16 -10.44 15.81 37.64
C ASN A 16 -8.91 15.99 37.70
N ILE A 17 -8.24 15.25 38.58
CA ILE A 17 -6.78 15.28 38.71
C ILE A 17 -6.11 14.76 37.44
N LEU A 18 -6.57 13.64 36.89
CA LEU A 18 -6.01 13.08 35.66
C LEU A 18 -6.19 14.02 34.45
N ALA A 19 -7.36 14.63 34.30
CA ALA A 19 -7.61 15.61 33.25
C ALA A 19 -6.83 16.93 33.44
N LEU A 20 -6.41 17.24 34.68
CA LEU A 20 -5.52 18.36 34.99
C LEU A 20 -4.05 18.05 34.63
N ILE A 21 -3.61 16.81 34.88
CA ILE A 21 -2.25 16.34 34.56
C ILE A 21 -2.05 16.26 33.04
N THR A 22 -3.01 15.66 32.32
CA THR A 22 -2.91 15.41 30.89
C THR A 22 -4.26 15.53 30.19
N LYS A 23 -4.23 15.92 28.89
CA LYS A 23 -5.42 15.91 28.02
C LYS A 23 -5.63 14.56 27.29
N ARG A 24 -4.66 13.63 27.38
CA ARG A 24 -4.63 12.34 26.68
C ARG A 24 -4.16 11.20 27.61
N GLY A 25 -4.73 10.00 27.44
CA GLY A 25 -4.39 8.82 28.25
C GLY A 25 -2.93 8.37 28.11
N PRO A 26 -2.41 7.57 29.06
CA PRO A 26 -1.06 7.02 28.99
C PRO A 26 -0.91 6.08 27.79
N ASP A 27 0.18 6.21 27.02
CA ASP A 27 0.60 5.20 26.06
C ASP A 27 1.32 4.12 26.88
N PHE A 28 0.77 2.90 27.02
CA PHE A 28 1.44 1.81 27.74
C PHE A 28 2.58 1.18 26.90
N GLU A 29 3.42 2.02 26.30
CA GLU A 29 4.72 1.63 25.75
C GLU A 29 5.80 2.31 26.59
N ILE A 30 6.73 1.50 27.10
CA ILE A 30 7.82 1.90 27.99
C ILE A 30 8.66 2.99 27.30
N ASP A 31 8.54 4.21 27.80
CA ASP A 31 9.37 5.37 27.45
C ASP A 31 10.71 5.22 28.19
N ASP A 32 11.79 4.94 27.46
CA ASP A 32 13.14 5.02 27.99
C ASP A 32 13.68 6.42 27.68
N ASP A 33 13.50 7.32 28.65
CA ASP A 33 13.86 8.73 28.57
C ASP A 33 15.27 8.91 29.16
N THR A 34 16.28 9.18 28.33
CA THR A 34 17.49 9.86 28.79
C THR A 34 17.99 10.90 27.78
N GLN A 35 17.63 12.13 28.12
CA GLN A 35 18.36 13.39 28.00
C GLN A 35 18.53 14.07 26.63
N ALA A 36 18.26 15.37 26.72
CA ALA A 36 18.07 16.33 25.66
C ALA A 36 19.26 17.30 25.57
N THR A 37 19.43 17.87 24.39
CA THR A 37 19.89 19.26 24.23
C THR A 37 19.07 19.91 23.13
N LYS A 38 18.32 20.95 23.48
CA LYS A 38 17.53 21.82 22.58
C LYS A 38 18.17 23.20 22.51
N ALA A 39 18.19 23.81 21.32
CA ALA A 39 18.33 25.25 21.09
C ALA A 39 16.92 25.92 20.96
N PRO A 40 16.79 27.24 21.14
CA PRO A 40 15.56 27.91 21.58
C PRO A 40 14.60 28.29 20.44
N ARG A 41 13.29 28.32 20.75
CA ARG A 41 12.23 28.80 19.84
C ARG A 41 11.89 30.27 20.15
N PHE A 42 11.86 31.10 19.12
CA PHE A 42 11.25 32.43 19.15
C PHE A 42 9.72 32.31 19.03
N GLU A 43 9.02 33.03 19.91
CA GLU A 43 7.57 33.27 19.85
C GLU A 43 7.27 34.31 18.77
N THR A 44 6.30 34.03 17.89
CA THR A 44 5.49 35.07 17.24
C THR A 44 4.06 34.58 17.08
N SER A 45 3.15 35.27 17.74
CA SER A 45 1.71 35.05 17.70
C SER A 45 1.09 35.75 16.49
N LYS A 46 0.33 35.01 15.67
CA LYS A 46 -0.93 35.48 15.08
C LYS A 46 -1.92 34.32 15.06
N ALA A 47 -3.10 34.57 15.62
CA ALA A 47 -4.15 33.58 15.82
C ALA A 47 -4.98 33.42 14.55
N ASP A 48 -4.71 32.36 13.78
CA ASP A 48 -5.60 31.88 12.73
C ASP A 48 -6.56 30.80 13.25
N PRO A 49 -7.77 30.64 12.67
CA PRO A 49 -8.73 29.66 13.14
C PRO A 49 -8.25 28.25 12.78
N GLU A 50 -7.53 27.61 13.71
CA GLU A 50 -7.24 26.18 13.69
C GLU A 50 -8.55 25.39 13.61
N ILE A 51 -8.82 24.80 12.44
CA ILE A 51 -9.84 23.77 12.23
C ILE A 51 -9.18 22.44 12.54
N GLU A 52 -9.75 21.69 13.51
CA GLU A 52 -9.32 20.33 13.78
C GLU A 52 -9.47 19.53 12.49
N ASP A 53 -8.39 18.88 12.08
CA ASP A 53 -8.27 18.14 10.83
C ASP A 53 -9.09 16.83 10.93
N GLU A 54 -10.42 16.96 10.82
CA GLU A 54 -11.37 15.86 10.77
C GLU A 54 -11.37 15.25 9.36
N ASN A 55 -10.33 14.46 9.04
CA ASN A 55 -10.28 13.69 7.81
C ASN A 55 -11.39 12.61 7.80
N VAL A 56 -12.09 12.36 6.69
CA VAL A 56 -13.04 11.25 6.51
C VAL A 56 -12.39 10.23 5.56
N GLY A 57 -12.27 8.97 5.99
CA GLY A 57 -11.56 7.94 5.24
C GLY A 57 -12.41 7.34 4.13
N GLU A 58 -11.86 7.21 2.93
CA GLU A 58 -12.55 6.67 1.74
C GLU A 58 -12.87 5.17 1.84
N ALA A 59 -12.09 4.42 2.63
CA ALA A 59 -12.31 3.00 2.91
C ALA A 59 -13.64 2.72 3.62
N GLU A 60 -14.30 3.75 4.18
CA GLU A 60 -15.61 3.64 4.84
C GLU A 60 -16.75 3.30 3.86
N PHE A 61 -16.55 3.48 2.55
CA PHE A 61 -17.58 3.23 1.52
C PHE A 61 -17.36 1.91 0.75
N GLU A 62 -16.26 1.19 1.02
CA GLU A 62 -15.92 -0.07 0.35
C GLU A 62 -16.78 -1.24 0.86
N ALA A 63 -17.14 -2.18 -0.03
CA ALA A 63 -17.98 -3.34 0.36
C ALA A 63 -17.14 -4.40 1.08
N PRO A 64 -17.58 -4.91 2.25
CA PRO A 64 -16.88 -6.01 2.92
C PRO A 64 -17.03 -7.31 2.12
N ILE A 65 -15.91 -8.01 1.91
CA ILE A 65 -15.88 -9.38 1.37
C ILE A 65 -16.00 -10.32 2.57
N ALA A 66 -17.22 -10.57 3.05
CA ALA A 66 -17.48 -11.49 4.16
C ALA A 66 -18.53 -12.51 3.75
N LEU A 67 -18.28 -13.79 4.07
CA LEU A 67 -19.20 -14.91 3.84
C LEU A 67 -19.79 -15.38 5.17
N GLY A 68 -21.09 -15.66 5.21
CA GLY A 68 -21.77 -16.28 6.36
C GLY A 68 -21.97 -15.36 7.57
N ASP A 69 -21.83 -15.88 8.79
CA ASP A 69 -22.13 -15.17 10.05
C ASP A 69 -21.30 -13.89 10.27
N VAL A 70 -20.09 -13.83 9.69
CA VAL A 70 -19.21 -12.64 9.72
C VAL A 70 -19.88 -11.46 9.02
N GLU A 71 -20.67 -11.73 7.99
CA GLU A 71 -21.39 -10.70 7.25
C GLU A 71 -22.53 -10.13 8.10
N ALA A 72 -23.29 -10.99 8.78
CA ALA A 72 -24.38 -10.57 9.66
C ALA A 72 -23.88 -9.67 10.82
N HIS A 73 -22.77 -10.04 11.46
CA HIS A 73 -22.14 -9.22 12.50
C HIS A 73 -21.66 -7.86 11.99
N THR A 74 -21.17 -7.80 10.75
CA THR A 74 -20.70 -6.57 10.11
C THR A 74 -21.87 -5.62 9.84
N ILE A 75 -22.97 -6.13 9.29
CA ILE A 75 -24.20 -5.36 9.04
C ILE A 75 -24.74 -4.78 10.36
N LYS A 76 -24.83 -5.60 11.41
CA LYS A 76 -25.28 -5.19 12.76
C LYS A 76 -24.43 -4.04 13.33
N ARG A 77 -23.10 -4.15 13.26
CA ARG A 77 -22.17 -3.10 13.75
C ARG A 77 -22.30 -1.80 12.96
N ASN A 78 -22.37 -1.90 11.63
CA ASN A 78 -22.51 -0.73 10.76
C ASN A 78 -23.83 0.01 11.02
N ALA A 79 -24.95 -0.71 11.13
CA ALA A 79 -26.25 -0.13 11.45
C ALA A 79 -26.24 0.63 12.78
N LEU A 80 -25.67 0.03 13.83
CA LEU A 80 -25.54 0.65 15.16
C LEU A 80 -24.72 1.95 15.13
N ASP A 81 -23.58 1.94 14.46
CA ASP A 81 -22.74 3.13 14.37
C ASP A 81 -23.36 4.23 13.49
N ARG A 82 -23.96 3.86 12.35
CA ARG A 82 -24.63 4.81 11.45
C ARG A 82 -25.80 5.50 12.15
N LEU A 83 -26.61 4.73 12.87
CA LEU A 83 -27.72 5.28 13.64
C LEU A 83 -27.24 6.22 14.75
N ALA A 84 -26.18 5.86 15.48
CA ALA A 84 -25.57 6.76 16.46
C ALA A 84 -25.10 8.07 15.81
N GLU A 85 -24.51 8.02 14.62
CA GLU A 85 -24.08 9.21 13.89
C GLU A 85 -25.23 10.08 13.39
N VAL A 86 -26.32 9.48 12.90
CA VAL A 86 -27.54 10.21 12.48
C VAL A 86 -28.17 10.91 13.67
N LEU A 87 -28.20 10.24 14.83
CA LEU A 87 -28.65 10.84 16.07
C LEU A 87 -27.75 12.02 16.49
N ALA A 88 -26.46 12.05 16.18
CA ALA A 88 -25.58 13.21 16.42
C ALA A 88 -25.86 14.37 15.44
N ARG A 89 -27.06 14.95 15.53
CA ARG A 89 -27.65 15.92 14.59
C ARG A 89 -26.92 17.26 14.49
N PHE A 90 -26.31 17.75 15.57
CA PHE A 90 -25.72 19.09 15.58
C PHE A 90 -24.21 19.10 15.33
N LYS A 91 -23.76 20.05 14.49
CA LYS A 91 -22.37 20.50 14.41
C LYS A 91 -22.35 22.01 14.65
N THR A 92 -21.78 22.46 15.76
CA THR A 92 -21.77 23.89 16.13
C THR A 92 -20.73 24.68 15.33
N ALA A 93 -21.14 25.79 14.72
CA ALA A 93 -20.24 26.70 14.01
C ALA A 93 -19.26 27.42 14.97
N LYS A 94 -18.02 27.65 14.51
CA LYS A 94 -16.97 28.34 15.27
C LYS A 94 -17.23 29.85 15.32
N GLY A 95 -18.02 30.30 16.29
CA GLY A 95 -18.26 31.73 16.52
C GLY A 95 -18.62 32.07 17.97
N SER A 96 -17.71 32.80 18.64
CA SER A 96 -17.85 33.50 19.95
C SER A 96 -18.04 32.64 21.22
N LYS A 97 -17.26 32.96 22.27
CA LYS A 97 -17.32 32.56 23.71
C LYS A 97 -17.53 31.07 24.11
N MET A 98 -17.95 30.20 23.21
CA MET A 98 -18.39 28.82 23.42
C MET A 98 -17.26 27.80 23.20
N ARG A 99 -16.15 28.21 22.58
CA ARG A 99 -14.93 27.40 22.30
C ARG A 99 -14.31 26.83 23.58
N ARG A 100 -14.25 27.64 24.66
CA ARG A 100 -13.80 27.18 25.99
C ARG A 100 -14.69 26.10 26.61
N LYS A 101 -15.90 25.85 26.11
CA LYS A 101 -16.84 24.88 26.67
C LYS A 101 -16.83 23.53 25.93
N HIS A 102 -16.37 23.49 24.66
CA HIS A 102 -16.25 22.27 23.85
C HIS A 102 -14.96 21.48 24.12
N GLU A 103 -13.86 22.16 24.51
CA GLU A 103 -12.64 21.46 24.95
C GLU A 103 -12.81 20.75 26.30
N LEU A 104 -13.88 21.07 27.04
CA LEU A 104 -14.11 20.55 28.40
C LEU A 104 -15.02 19.33 28.42
N ASP A 105 -15.80 19.10 27.35
CA ASP A 105 -16.77 18.00 27.31
C ASP A 105 -17.22 17.63 25.89
N ALA A 106 -17.61 16.37 25.71
CA ALA A 106 -18.16 15.85 24.47
C ALA A 106 -19.66 16.17 24.36
N LYS A 107 -20.04 17.20 23.59
CA LYS A 107 -21.46 17.51 23.33
C LYS A 107 -21.95 16.86 22.04
N HIS A 108 -23.26 16.55 21.99
CA HIS A 108 -23.91 16.00 20.80
C HIS A 108 -23.43 14.60 20.41
N VAL A 109 -22.78 13.90 21.35
CA VAL A 109 -22.39 12.50 21.17
C VAL A 109 -23.56 11.60 21.50
N ALA A 110 -23.83 10.66 20.61
CA ALA A 110 -24.86 9.65 20.75
C ALA A 110 -24.26 8.25 20.74
N SER A 111 -24.96 7.31 21.34
CA SER A 111 -24.61 5.90 21.30
C SER A 111 -25.86 5.05 21.21
N VAL A 112 -25.71 3.84 20.68
CA VAL A 112 -26.82 2.89 20.47
C VAL A 112 -26.38 1.47 20.82
N ILE A 113 -27.25 0.71 21.49
CA ILE A 113 -27.11 -0.74 21.69
C ILE A 113 -28.34 -1.44 21.10
N MET A 114 -28.17 -2.69 20.66
CA MET A 114 -29.24 -3.52 20.12
C MET A 114 -29.58 -4.67 21.07
N VAL A 115 -30.87 -4.95 21.20
CA VAL A 115 -31.43 -6.10 21.91
C VAL A 115 -32.27 -6.93 20.94
N GLU A 116 -31.92 -8.19 20.79
CA GLU A 116 -32.51 -9.16 19.85
C GLU A 116 -33.37 -10.16 20.62
N GLU A 117 -34.64 -10.31 20.23
CA GLU A 117 -35.54 -11.31 20.81
C GLU A 117 -35.73 -12.49 19.86
N SER A 118 -35.08 -13.60 20.22
CA SER A 118 -34.94 -14.81 19.38
C SER A 118 -36.29 -15.46 19.02
N GLU A 119 -37.25 -15.45 19.95
CA GLU A 119 -38.57 -16.11 19.76
C GLU A 119 -39.51 -15.30 18.85
N GLY A 120 -39.33 -13.98 18.76
CA GLY A 120 -40.20 -13.07 18.01
C GLY A 120 -39.59 -12.47 16.75
N LYS A 121 -38.34 -12.79 16.41
CA LYS A 121 -37.53 -12.10 15.39
C LYS A 121 -37.63 -10.57 15.53
N SER A 122 -37.65 -10.07 16.77
CA SER A 122 -37.80 -8.64 17.07
C SER A 122 -36.47 -8.03 17.49
N VAL A 123 -36.27 -6.76 17.18
CA VAL A 123 -35.08 -6.00 17.55
C VAL A 123 -35.44 -4.65 18.14
N THR A 124 -34.83 -4.33 19.28
CA THR A 124 -34.99 -3.03 19.96
C THR A 124 -33.66 -2.30 20.03
N PHE A 125 -33.61 -1.09 19.47
CA PHE A 125 -32.47 -0.19 19.55
C PHE A 125 -32.62 0.73 20.77
N LEU A 126 -31.68 0.61 21.71
CA LEU A 126 -31.56 1.47 22.88
C LEU A 126 -30.70 2.68 22.52
N CYS A 127 -31.30 3.85 22.45
CA CYS A 127 -30.65 5.08 21.99
C CYS A 127 -30.37 6.05 23.15
N SER A 128 -29.15 6.58 23.22
CA SER A 128 -28.75 7.58 24.22
C SER A 128 -27.95 8.72 23.61
N LYS A 129 -28.01 9.89 24.25
CA LYS A 129 -27.19 11.08 23.96
C LYS A 129 -26.69 11.70 25.25
N ASN A 130 -25.53 12.36 25.19
CA ASN A 130 -24.94 13.03 26.36
C ASN A 130 -25.91 14.04 26.98
N GLU A 131 -26.59 14.84 26.15
CA GLU A 131 -27.62 15.79 26.56
C GLU A 131 -29.06 15.21 26.67
N GLY A 132 -29.24 13.93 26.33
CA GLY A 132 -30.56 13.30 26.15
C GLY A 132 -31.17 13.49 24.75
N LEU A 133 -32.09 12.62 24.38
CA LEU A 133 -32.88 12.75 23.14
C LEU A 133 -33.99 13.78 23.34
N ASP A 134 -34.10 14.73 22.41
CA ASP A 134 -35.15 15.75 22.42
C ASP A 134 -36.38 15.34 21.59
N VAL A 135 -37.40 16.21 21.56
CA VAL A 135 -38.68 15.94 20.86
C VAL A 135 -38.46 15.66 19.37
N VAL A 136 -37.49 16.31 18.72
CA VAL A 136 -37.24 16.13 17.29
C VAL A 136 -36.52 14.81 17.03
N ASP A 137 -35.63 14.40 17.94
CA ASP A 137 -34.99 13.09 17.88
C ASP A 137 -36.02 11.97 18.05
N MET A 138 -36.96 12.12 18.96
CA MET A 138 -38.02 11.14 19.19
C MET A 138 -39.03 11.07 18.03
N GLU A 139 -39.35 12.21 17.42
CA GLU A 139 -40.17 12.26 16.21
C GLU A 139 -39.49 11.53 15.05
N PHE A 140 -38.18 11.74 14.86
CA PHE A 140 -37.38 11.05 13.85
C PHE A 140 -37.36 9.54 14.08
N LEU A 141 -37.07 9.09 15.31
CA LEU A 141 -37.02 7.67 15.64
C LEU A 141 -38.37 6.98 15.38
N ARG A 142 -39.50 7.63 15.67
CA ARG A 142 -40.84 7.08 15.40
C ARG A 142 -41.13 6.95 13.90
N LYS A 143 -40.74 7.94 13.10
CA LYS A 143 -40.88 7.89 11.64
C LYS A 143 -39.99 6.79 11.04
N LEU A 144 -38.74 6.70 11.51
CA LEU A 144 -37.81 5.65 11.11
C LEU A 144 -38.32 4.27 11.51
N GLU A 145 -38.90 4.13 12.71
CA GLU A 145 -39.53 2.89 13.19
C GLU A 145 -40.60 2.42 12.22
N SER A 146 -41.57 3.29 11.90
CA SER A 146 -42.68 2.96 11.01
C SER A 146 -42.20 2.56 9.61
N LEU A 147 -41.17 3.22 9.08
CA LEU A 147 -40.63 2.92 7.75
C LEU A 147 -39.86 1.60 7.73
N LEU A 148 -38.93 1.40 8.66
CA LEU A 148 -38.17 0.15 8.74
C LEU A 148 -39.09 -1.03 9.06
N GLN A 149 -40.11 -0.83 9.90
CA GLN A 149 -41.13 -1.83 10.21
C GLN A 149 -41.98 -2.18 8.99
N SER A 150 -42.31 -1.21 8.13
CA SER A 150 -43.00 -1.43 6.86
C SER A 150 -42.14 -2.21 5.85
N ILE A 151 -40.85 -1.85 5.73
CA ILE A 151 -39.88 -2.57 4.87
C ILE A 151 -39.70 -4.01 5.34
N ALA A 152 -39.66 -4.23 6.66
CA ALA A 152 -39.57 -5.55 7.27
C ALA A 152 -40.80 -6.45 6.97
N THR A 153 -42.01 -5.88 6.94
CA THR A 153 -43.26 -6.65 6.75
C THR A 153 -43.66 -6.85 5.29
N THR A 154 -43.27 -5.96 4.38
CA THR A 154 -43.65 -6.01 2.96
C THR A 154 -42.78 -6.93 2.09
N GLY A 155 -41.64 -7.42 2.61
CA GLY A 155 -40.79 -8.47 2.02
C GLY A 155 -40.55 -8.40 0.51
N THR A 156 -39.38 -7.90 0.05
CA THR A 156 -38.86 -7.95 -1.35
C THR A 156 -39.82 -7.58 -2.51
N GLY A 157 -41.04 -7.08 -2.26
CA GLY A 157 -42.01 -6.72 -3.30
C GLY A 157 -41.85 -5.30 -3.86
N GLY A 158 -41.12 -4.42 -3.17
CA GLY A 158 -40.72 -3.10 -3.66
C GLY A 158 -39.23 -3.10 -4.01
N GLY A 159 -38.83 -2.44 -5.10
CA GLY A 159 -37.43 -2.35 -5.49
C GLY A 159 -36.58 -1.75 -4.36
N GLN A 160 -35.51 -2.44 -3.96
CA GLN A 160 -34.51 -1.97 -2.98
C GLN A 160 -34.13 -0.47 -3.13
N PRO A 161 -33.98 0.11 -4.34
CA PRO A 161 -33.68 1.53 -4.51
C PRO A 161 -34.76 2.48 -3.94
N GLU A 162 -36.04 2.15 -4.08
CA GLU A 162 -37.15 2.99 -3.60
C GLU A 162 -37.24 2.97 -2.06
N GLN A 163 -36.94 1.82 -1.46
CA GLN A 163 -36.90 1.66 0.00
C GLN A 163 -35.76 2.48 0.63
N VAL A 164 -34.58 2.46 0.01
CA VAL A 164 -33.44 3.28 0.44
C VAL A 164 -33.76 4.76 0.35
N ASP A 165 -34.46 5.20 -0.70
CA ASP A 165 -34.82 6.59 -0.91
C ASP A 165 -35.80 7.11 0.16
N GLN A 166 -36.81 6.32 0.55
CA GLN A 166 -37.74 6.69 1.62
C GLN A 166 -37.04 6.84 2.98
N VAL A 167 -36.11 5.94 3.29
CA VAL A 167 -35.31 6.02 4.53
C VAL A 167 -34.35 7.20 4.48
N PHE A 168 -33.74 7.45 3.31
CA PHE A 168 -32.86 8.58 3.11
C PHE A 168 -33.57 9.92 3.32
N ASP A 169 -34.81 10.06 2.85
CA ASP A 169 -35.60 11.28 3.04
C ASP A 169 -35.79 11.65 4.51
N VAL A 170 -36.13 10.66 5.34
CA VAL A 170 -36.32 10.86 6.79
C VAL A 170 -34.99 11.21 7.49
N ILE A 171 -33.88 10.57 7.10
CA ILE A 171 -32.55 10.88 7.63
C ILE A 171 -32.09 12.28 7.20
N PHE A 172 -32.30 12.63 5.93
CA PHE A 172 -31.92 13.91 5.36
C PHE A 172 -32.64 15.07 6.07
N ASP A 173 -33.94 14.92 6.33
CA ASP A 173 -34.73 15.91 7.05
C ASP A 173 -34.28 16.06 8.51
N HIS A 174 -33.98 14.94 9.18
CA HIS A 174 -33.46 14.97 10.55
C HIS A 174 -32.10 15.68 10.63
N LEU A 175 -31.22 15.49 9.64
CA LEU A 175 -29.88 16.06 9.58
C LEU A 175 -29.79 17.43 8.91
N LYS A 176 -30.92 18.11 8.65
CA LYS A 176 -30.99 19.40 7.94
C LYS A 176 -30.00 20.47 8.45
N SER A 177 -29.80 20.56 9.77
CA SER A 177 -28.84 21.51 10.37
C SER A 177 -27.39 21.18 10.03
N ARG A 178 -27.03 19.89 10.03
CA ARG A 178 -25.70 19.39 9.68
C ARG A 178 -25.44 19.50 8.18
N ILE A 179 -26.44 19.19 7.35
CA ILE A 179 -26.38 19.38 5.90
C ILE A 179 -26.16 20.86 5.58
N LYS A 180 -26.99 21.75 6.15
CA LYS A 180 -26.83 23.20 6.00
C LYS A 180 -25.43 23.66 6.40
N TYR A 181 -24.85 23.11 7.47
CA TYR A 181 -23.49 23.46 7.89
C TYR A 181 -22.43 23.12 6.84
N TYR A 182 -22.39 21.87 6.35
CA TYR A 182 -21.41 21.46 5.34
C TYR A 182 -21.68 22.09 3.96
N SER A 183 -22.94 22.27 3.57
CA SER A 183 -23.30 23.05 2.38
C SER A 183 -22.84 24.50 2.49
N THR A 184 -22.89 25.11 3.68
CA THR A 184 -22.39 26.48 3.90
C THR A 184 -20.87 26.53 3.75
N ILE A 185 -20.16 25.53 4.27
CA ILE A 185 -18.71 25.41 4.08
C ILE A 185 -18.37 25.29 2.60
N LEU A 186 -19.06 24.42 1.86
CA LEU A 186 -18.86 24.24 0.42
C LEU A 186 -19.16 25.54 -0.32
N ARG A 187 -20.30 26.20 -0.08
CA ARG A 187 -20.64 27.48 -0.70
C ARG A 187 -19.60 28.57 -0.43
N ASN A 188 -19.10 28.67 0.81
CA ASN A 188 -18.06 29.64 1.12
C ASN A 188 -16.76 29.32 0.39
N ILE A 189 -16.35 28.05 0.35
CA ILE A 189 -15.13 27.62 -0.36
C ILE A 189 -15.23 27.90 -1.87
N PHE A 190 -16.37 27.59 -2.48
CA PHE A 190 -16.60 27.79 -3.90
C PHE A 190 -16.81 29.27 -4.25
N LYS A 191 -17.50 30.04 -3.40
CA LYS A 191 -17.60 31.50 -3.54
C LYS A 191 -16.25 32.19 -3.42
N ASP A 192 -15.42 31.78 -2.46
CA ASP A 192 -14.04 32.28 -2.31
C ASP A 192 -13.17 31.90 -3.53
N ALA A 193 -13.45 30.76 -4.17
CA ALA A 193 -12.78 30.35 -5.41
C ALA A 193 -13.25 31.19 -6.62
N SER A 194 -14.54 31.48 -6.74
CA SER A 194 -15.10 32.34 -7.80
C SER A 194 -14.68 33.81 -7.66
N GLN A 195 -14.64 34.36 -6.44
CA GLN A 195 -14.21 35.74 -6.18
C GLN A 195 -12.70 35.96 -6.40
N ALA A 196 -11.89 34.90 -6.32
CA ALA A 196 -10.47 34.95 -6.64
C ALA A 196 -10.19 35.11 -8.15
N VAL A 197 -11.21 34.96 -9.00
CA VAL A 197 -11.11 35.07 -10.47
C VAL A 197 -11.45 36.47 -10.98
N GLU A 198 -12.15 37.33 -10.21
CA GLU A 198 -12.66 38.63 -10.70
C GLU A 198 -11.83 39.88 -10.39
N HIS A 199 -10.77 39.80 -9.56
CA HIS A 199 -9.93 40.97 -9.23
C HIS A 199 -8.48 40.84 -9.73
N VAL A 200 -8.29 40.57 -11.02
CA VAL A 200 -7.04 40.91 -11.73
C VAL A 200 -7.39 41.38 -13.14
N ARG A 201 -7.81 42.65 -13.28
CA ARG A 201 -7.65 43.36 -14.55
C ARG A 201 -6.16 43.68 -14.70
N LEU A 202 -5.55 42.95 -15.62
CA LEU A 202 -4.16 43.07 -16.05
C LEU A 202 -3.84 44.49 -16.52
N THR A 203 -2.82 45.10 -15.93
CA THR A 203 -1.96 46.07 -16.63
C THR A 203 -0.50 45.78 -16.34
N SER A 204 0.27 45.71 -17.42
CA SER A 204 1.59 45.07 -17.56
C SER A 204 2.75 45.75 -16.84
N GLN A 205 2.51 46.78 -16.02
CA GLN A 205 3.57 47.63 -15.46
C GLN A 205 3.69 47.59 -13.93
N ASN A 206 2.66 47.15 -13.19
CA ASN A 206 2.73 47.09 -11.71
C ASN A 206 3.22 45.73 -11.16
N VAL A 207 3.41 44.73 -12.03
CA VAL A 207 3.89 43.38 -11.66
C VAL A 207 5.39 43.38 -11.33
N GLN A 208 6.14 44.35 -11.84
CA GLN A 208 7.61 44.35 -11.76
C GLN A 208 8.16 44.83 -10.40
N GLU A 209 7.43 45.67 -9.64
CA GLU A 209 8.00 46.36 -8.46
C GLU A 209 7.52 45.84 -7.10
N GLN A 210 6.39 45.11 -7.01
CA GLN A 210 5.88 44.64 -5.70
C GLN A 210 6.12 43.15 -5.39
N LEU A 211 6.69 42.37 -6.32
CA LEU A 211 7.07 40.96 -6.10
C LEU A 211 8.34 40.78 -5.25
N GLN A 212 8.89 41.86 -4.69
CA GLN A 212 10.14 41.85 -3.92
C GLN A 212 10.00 41.68 -2.40
N GLN A 213 8.80 41.61 -1.81
CA GLN A 213 8.71 41.51 -0.34
C GLN A 213 7.81 40.38 0.17
N ALA A 214 8.50 39.28 0.50
CA ALA A 214 8.14 38.21 1.45
C ALA A 214 7.03 37.24 0.95
N ILE A 215 7.02 35.95 1.32
CA ILE A 215 7.29 35.44 2.66
C ILE A 215 7.93 34.06 2.58
N PHE A 216 9.20 34.00 2.99
CA PHE A 216 9.87 32.76 3.31
C PHE A 216 9.80 32.46 4.82
N ARG A 217 10.03 31.20 5.23
CA ARG A 217 10.20 30.84 6.65
C ARG A 217 11.60 30.31 6.95
N ASP A 218 12.24 30.79 8.02
CA ASP A 218 13.60 30.42 8.41
C ASP A 218 13.63 29.36 9.54
N TRP A 219 14.49 28.35 9.39
CA TRP A 219 14.73 27.29 10.38
C TRP A 219 16.24 27.04 10.52
N ILE A 220 16.77 26.96 11.74
CA ILE A 220 18.19 26.73 12.01
C ILE A 220 18.39 25.36 12.68
N ASP A 221 19.34 24.57 12.18
CA ASP A 221 19.69 23.26 12.73
C ASP A 221 20.69 23.34 13.91
N PRO A 222 20.98 22.22 14.61
CA PRO A 222 21.93 22.19 15.75
C PRO A 222 23.39 22.50 15.39
N ASN A 223 23.76 22.51 14.11
CA ASN A 223 25.09 22.87 13.64
C ASN A 223 25.16 24.34 13.18
N GLY A 224 24.10 25.13 13.38
CA GLY A 224 24.06 26.57 13.10
C GLY A 224 23.67 26.95 11.67
N LEU A 225 23.16 26.01 10.85
CA LEU A 225 22.79 26.29 9.46
C LEU A 225 21.33 26.74 9.35
N CYS A 226 21.09 27.90 8.71
CA CYS A 226 19.77 28.53 8.52
C CYS A 226 19.17 28.22 7.15
N PHE A 227 17.88 27.85 7.12
CA PHE A 227 17.15 27.38 5.94
C PHE A 227 15.86 28.17 5.74
N ARG A 228 15.68 28.75 4.55
CA ARG A 228 14.62 29.70 4.19
C ARG A 228 13.71 29.13 3.08
N PHE A 229 12.39 29.02 3.30
CA PHE A 229 11.46 28.30 2.38
C PHE A 229 10.44 29.20 1.64
N GLN A 230 10.24 29.03 0.32
CA GLN A 230 9.22 29.74 -0.51
C GLN A 230 8.09 28.79 -0.96
N LEU A 231 6.89 29.32 -1.29
CA LEU A 231 5.70 28.55 -1.71
C LEU A 231 5.13 29.09 -3.05
N ASP A 232 5.23 28.32 -4.15
CA ASP A 232 4.43 28.46 -5.39
C ASP A 232 4.30 27.06 -6.04
N ARG A 233 3.08 26.50 -6.24
CA ARG A 233 2.07 26.60 -7.34
C ARG A 233 2.28 25.55 -8.46
N ALA A 234 1.42 24.52 -8.45
CA ALA A 234 1.34 23.46 -9.46
C ALA A 234 0.50 23.89 -10.68
N GLY A 235 1.08 23.74 -11.87
CA GLY A 235 0.42 23.80 -13.17
C GLY A 235 -0.24 22.47 -13.56
N GLU A 236 -1.26 22.59 -14.41
CA GLU A 236 -2.09 21.53 -14.98
C GLU A 236 -1.28 20.66 -15.97
N GLU A 237 -1.29 19.33 -15.81
CA GLU A 237 -0.72 18.36 -16.77
C GLU A 237 -1.82 17.40 -17.26
N ALA A 238 -1.85 17.19 -18.58
CA ALA A 238 -2.76 16.32 -19.30
C ALA A 238 -2.43 14.83 -19.07
N VAL A 239 -3.48 14.01 -18.99
CA VAL A 239 -3.40 12.57 -18.65
C VAL A 239 -3.07 11.74 -19.90
N SER A 240 -2.13 10.81 -19.74
CA SER A 240 -1.65 9.85 -20.75
C SER A 240 -2.69 8.77 -21.11
N ASP A 241 -2.98 8.63 -22.40
CA ASP A 241 -3.94 7.67 -23.00
C ASP A 241 -3.60 6.17 -22.87
N ARG A 242 -2.49 5.78 -22.22
CA ARG A 242 -2.07 4.36 -22.14
C ARG A 242 -2.50 3.62 -20.87
N ALA A 243 -3.39 4.22 -20.08
CA ALA A 243 -4.09 3.57 -18.96
C ALA A 243 -5.52 3.09 -19.33
N ALA A 244 -5.91 3.17 -20.61
CA ALA A 244 -7.30 3.04 -21.06
C ALA A 244 -7.74 1.64 -21.55
N GLU A 245 -6.93 0.60 -21.45
CA GLU A 245 -7.34 -0.74 -21.90
C GLU A 245 -7.53 -1.71 -20.74
N CYS A 246 -8.54 -1.42 -19.92
CA CYS A 246 -9.25 -2.41 -19.11
C CYS A 246 -10.61 -1.82 -18.72
N LEU A 247 -11.54 -1.72 -19.68
CA LEU A 247 -12.96 -1.37 -19.53
C LEU A 247 -13.25 0.03 -18.95
N SER A 248 -13.33 1.06 -19.81
CA SER A 248 -14.13 2.25 -19.55
C SER A 248 -15.45 2.12 -20.32
N ASN A 249 -16.57 2.05 -19.62
CA ASN A 249 -17.84 2.43 -20.23
C ASN A 249 -17.78 3.96 -20.40
N GLN A 250 -17.98 4.50 -21.60
CA GLN A 250 -18.08 5.95 -21.82
C GLN A 250 -19.12 6.63 -20.89
N ASP A 251 -20.15 5.87 -20.49
CA ASP A 251 -21.16 6.29 -19.50
C ASP A 251 -20.58 6.56 -18.10
N GLU A 252 -19.46 5.92 -17.74
CA GLU A 252 -18.81 6.03 -16.43
C GLU A 252 -17.91 7.27 -16.29
N GLU A 253 -17.34 7.78 -17.38
CA GLU A 253 -16.58 9.03 -17.40
C GLU A 253 -17.53 10.24 -17.44
N THR A 254 -18.62 10.14 -18.21
CA THR A 254 -19.65 11.18 -18.32
C THR A 254 -20.26 11.52 -16.95
N LEU A 255 -20.58 10.50 -16.14
CA LEU A 255 -21.13 10.68 -14.79
C LEU A 255 -20.23 11.53 -13.87
N VAL A 256 -18.89 11.41 -13.98
CA VAL A 256 -17.97 12.16 -13.11
C VAL A 256 -17.98 13.65 -13.45
N HIS A 257 -18.01 13.96 -14.75
CA HIS A 257 -18.09 15.33 -15.24
C HIS A 257 -19.44 15.96 -14.92
N GLU A 258 -20.55 15.23 -15.11
CA GLU A 258 -21.90 15.68 -14.73
C GLU A 258 -22.00 16.01 -13.24
N VAL A 259 -21.50 15.11 -12.38
CA VAL A 259 -21.48 15.32 -10.93
C VAL A 259 -20.60 16.50 -10.55
N PHE A 260 -19.44 16.66 -11.19
CA PHE A 260 -18.56 17.80 -10.95
C PHE A 260 -19.24 19.13 -11.32
N ASP A 261 -19.94 19.18 -12.45
CA ASP A 261 -20.70 20.36 -12.86
C ASP A 261 -21.90 20.64 -11.95
N GLU A 262 -22.61 19.61 -11.48
CA GLU A 262 -23.70 19.77 -10.51
C GLU A 262 -23.19 20.28 -9.16
N ILE A 263 -22.02 19.82 -8.68
CA ILE A 263 -21.35 20.38 -7.49
C ILE A 263 -21.02 21.85 -7.71
N ARG A 264 -20.45 22.21 -8.88
CA ARG A 264 -20.09 23.58 -9.21
C ARG A 264 -21.32 24.49 -9.28
N HIS A 265 -22.40 24.04 -9.90
CA HIS A 265 -23.65 24.78 -9.98
C HIS A 265 -24.30 24.95 -8.60
N LEU A 266 -24.42 23.88 -7.81
CA LEU A 266 -25.13 23.88 -6.53
C LEU A 266 -24.40 24.70 -5.44
N PHE A 267 -23.07 24.80 -5.52
CA PHE A 267 -22.25 25.48 -4.52
C PHE A 267 -21.54 26.74 -5.02
N GLY A 268 -21.47 27.00 -6.33
CA GLY A 268 -20.72 28.09 -6.96
C GLY A 268 -21.53 29.32 -7.36
N ASP A 269 -22.73 29.15 -7.96
CA ASP A 269 -23.58 30.27 -8.42
C ASP A 269 -24.83 30.42 -7.55
N CYS A 270 -25.16 31.67 -7.21
CA CYS A 270 -26.06 31.99 -6.11
C CYS A 270 -27.32 32.69 -6.62
N THR A 271 -28.49 32.05 -6.50
CA THR A 271 -29.76 32.57 -5.92
C THR A 271 -30.86 31.54 -6.21
N GLU A 272 -31.57 31.10 -5.17
CA GLU A 272 -32.69 30.13 -5.19
C GLU A 272 -32.31 28.63 -5.08
N THR A 273 -32.98 27.96 -4.14
CA THR A 273 -32.80 26.53 -3.84
C THR A 273 -33.97 25.73 -4.40
N PRO A 274 -33.80 24.95 -5.49
CA PRO A 274 -34.65 23.81 -5.70
C PRO A 274 -34.24 22.76 -4.65
N GLN A 275 -35.19 22.21 -3.89
CA GLN A 275 -34.89 21.24 -2.82
C GLN A 275 -34.51 19.83 -3.34
N VAL A 276 -34.51 19.63 -4.66
CA VAL A 276 -34.41 18.32 -5.33
C VAL A 276 -33.03 17.95 -5.93
N PRO A 277 -32.06 18.85 -6.23
CA PRO A 277 -30.74 18.45 -6.78
C PRO A 277 -29.85 17.76 -5.74
N MET A 278 -29.89 18.22 -4.48
CA MET A 278 -28.90 17.79 -3.48
C MET A 278 -29.04 16.30 -3.13
N LYS A 279 -30.26 15.76 -3.08
CA LYS A 279 -30.47 14.34 -2.75
C LYS A 279 -29.90 13.44 -3.85
N ASN A 280 -30.17 13.75 -5.12
CA ASN A 280 -29.65 12.99 -6.26
C ASN A 280 -28.13 13.12 -6.39
N LEU A 281 -27.60 14.32 -6.20
CA LEU A 281 -26.16 14.55 -6.15
C LEU A 281 -25.46 13.64 -5.12
N LEU A 282 -26.00 13.53 -3.91
CA LEU A 282 -25.40 12.68 -2.88
C LEU A 282 -25.44 11.18 -3.22
N LYS A 283 -26.45 10.72 -3.95
CA LYS A 283 -26.51 9.35 -4.49
C LYS A 283 -25.42 9.12 -5.55
N GLN A 284 -25.24 10.08 -6.45
CA GLN A 284 -24.23 9.99 -7.51
C GLN A 284 -22.80 10.08 -6.94
N VAL A 285 -22.56 11.00 -6.00
CA VAL A 285 -21.27 11.09 -5.28
C VAL A 285 -21.00 9.80 -4.50
N TYR A 286 -22.02 9.18 -3.89
CA TYR A 286 -21.86 7.86 -3.24
C TYR A 286 -21.39 6.79 -4.22
N ARG A 287 -21.97 6.73 -5.44
CA ARG A 287 -21.53 5.80 -6.49
C ARG A 287 -20.07 6.05 -6.89
N ILE A 288 -19.70 7.31 -7.13
CA ILE A 288 -18.35 7.72 -7.53
C ILE A 288 -17.31 7.40 -6.44
N VAL A 289 -17.60 7.70 -5.17
CA VAL A 289 -16.66 7.48 -4.06
C VAL A 289 -16.37 5.98 -3.82
N ARG A 290 -17.34 5.11 -4.12
CA ARG A 290 -17.16 3.64 -4.06
C ARG A 290 -16.39 3.08 -5.25
N HIS A 291 -16.34 3.83 -6.36
CA HIS A 291 -15.69 3.37 -7.57
C HIS A 291 -14.19 3.74 -7.56
N PRO A 292 -13.27 2.76 -7.61
CA PRO A 292 -11.84 3.01 -7.46
C PRO A 292 -11.23 3.90 -8.56
N ARG A 293 -11.89 4.00 -9.73
CA ARG A 293 -11.44 4.81 -10.87
C ARG A 293 -12.12 6.19 -11.00
N GLN A 294 -13.38 6.33 -10.60
CA GLN A 294 -14.09 7.61 -10.69
C GLN A 294 -13.71 8.56 -9.55
N ARG A 295 -13.41 8.00 -8.36
CA ARG A 295 -12.99 8.74 -7.17
C ARG A 295 -11.72 9.59 -7.40
N PRO A 296 -10.63 9.07 -7.98
CA PRO A 296 -9.46 9.88 -8.34
C PRO A 296 -9.77 11.02 -9.32
N THR A 297 -10.60 10.77 -10.33
CA THR A 297 -10.97 11.75 -11.35
C THR A 297 -11.73 12.94 -10.75
N LEU A 298 -12.76 12.70 -9.95
CA LEU A 298 -13.50 13.78 -9.26
C LEU A 298 -12.61 14.60 -8.32
N LYS A 299 -11.65 13.95 -7.63
CA LYS A 299 -10.67 14.65 -6.79
C LYS A 299 -9.75 15.55 -7.60
N SER A 300 -9.30 15.10 -8.76
CA SER A 300 -8.46 15.89 -9.66
C SER A 300 -9.16 17.18 -10.06
N LEU A 301 -10.42 17.07 -10.52
CA LEU A 301 -11.24 18.22 -10.93
C LEU A 301 -11.47 19.21 -9.77
N LEU A 302 -11.78 18.72 -8.57
CA LEU A 302 -11.94 19.57 -7.38
C LEU A 302 -10.63 20.26 -6.95
N ARG A 303 -9.47 19.61 -7.11
CA ARG A 303 -8.16 20.22 -6.83
C ARG A 303 -7.84 21.34 -7.81
N GLN A 304 -8.07 21.11 -9.10
CA GLN A 304 -7.89 22.11 -10.16
C GLN A 304 -8.73 23.37 -9.91
N LEU A 305 -10.00 23.20 -9.51
CA LEU A 305 -10.90 24.32 -9.23
C LEU A 305 -10.51 25.12 -7.97
N LEU A 306 -10.17 24.44 -6.88
CA LEU A 306 -10.01 25.08 -5.57
C LEU A 306 -8.62 25.69 -5.32
N LYS A 307 -7.60 25.28 -6.10
CA LYS A 307 -6.21 25.81 -6.11
C LYS A 307 -5.55 25.96 -4.73
N SER A 308 -6.03 25.21 -3.74
CA SER A 308 -5.58 25.22 -2.34
C SER A 308 -5.84 23.86 -1.73
N GLU A 309 -4.77 23.17 -1.31
CA GLU A 309 -4.88 21.85 -0.69
C GLU A 309 -5.72 21.89 0.59
N LYS A 310 -5.69 22.99 1.34
CA LYS A 310 -6.56 23.20 2.52
C LYS A 310 -8.03 23.30 2.12
N ARG A 311 -8.37 24.11 1.11
CA ARG A 311 -9.75 24.25 0.61
C ARG A 311 -10.25 22.95 -0.01
N PHE A 312 -9.41 22.25 -0.78
CA PHE A 312 -9.70 20.93 -1.32
C PHE A 312 -10.02 19.94 -0.20
N ASN A 313 -9.16 19.80 0.81
CA ASN A 313 -9.40 18.87 1.91
C ASN A 313 -10.68 19.25 2.68
N MET A 314 -10.94 20.55 2.90
CA MET A 314 -12.19 21.00 3.51
C MET A 314 -13.43 20.69 2.65
N ALA A 315 -13.35 20.86 1.34
CA ALA A 315 -14.44 20.57 0.40
C ALA A 315 -14.68 19.06 0.27
N TRP A 316 -13.62 18.28 0.06
CA TRP A 316 -13.68 16.82 -0.06
C TRP A 316 -14.23 16.18 1.21
N ASN A 317 -13.73 16.57 2.39
CA ASN A 317 -14.27 16.09 3.66
C ASN A 317 -15.74 16.50 3.83
N SER A 318 -16.12 17.72 3.44
CA SER A 318 -17.51 18.18 3.50
C SER A 318 -18.43 17.37 2.59
N LEU A 319 -17.98 17.03 1.37
CA LEU A 319 -18.70 16.15 0.44
C LEU A 319 -18.86 14.76 1.03
N LEU A 320 -17.79 14.13 1.54
CA LEU A 320 -17.87 12.82 2.16
C LEU A 320 -18.82 12.80 3.37
N TYR A 321 -18.84 13.85 4.20
CA TYR A 321 -19.79 13.98 5.30
C TYR A 321 -21.24 14.08 4.84
N LEU A 322 -21.50 14.77 3.73
CA LEU A 322 -22.84 14.83 3.14
C LEU A 322 -23.21 13.47 2.55
N THR A 323 -22.32 12.82 1.80
CA THR A 323 -22.55 11.49 1.20
C THR A 323 -22.81 10.41 2.25
N ARG A 324 -22.22 10.53 3.45
CA ARG A 324 -22.49 9.63 4.59
C ARG A 324 -23.96 9.59 5.01
N THR A 325 -24.74 10.64 4.75
CA THR A 325 -26.18 10.66 5.04
C THR A 325 -26.94 9.64 4.19
N PHE A 326 -26.61 9.54 2.90
CA PHE A 326 -27.16 8.51 2.01
C PHE A 326 -26.63 7.12 2.38
N HIS A 327 -25.33 7.00 2.66
CA HIS A 327 -24.74 5.73 3.09
C HIS A 327 -25.39 5.17 4.37
N ALA A 328 -25.80 6.03 5.32
CA ALA A 328 -26.53 5.59 6.51
C ALA A 328 -27.90 4.96 6.17
N ALA A 329 -28.61 5.50 5.17
CA ALA A 329 -29.86 4.91 4.69
C ALA A 329 -29.63 3.52 4.08
N VAL A 330 -28.61 3.37 3.23
CA VAL A 330 -28.22 2.07 2.65
C VAL A 330 -27.97 1.03 3.73
N ASN A 331 -27.18 1.35 4.76
CA ASN A 331 -26.87 0.40 5.84
C ASN A 331 -28.10 0.00 6.68
N LEU A 332 -29.04 0.92 6.90
CA LEU A 332 -30.26 0.63 7.65
C LEU A 332 -31.23 -0.23 6.83
N VAL A 333 -31.33 -0.02 5.52
CA VAL A 333 -32.12 -0.88 4.63
C VAL A 333 -31.48 -2.25 4.48
N ASP A 334 -30.16 -2.32 4.30
CA ASP A 334 -29.40 -3.57 4.28
C ASP A 334 -29.62 -4.36 5.58
N PHE A 335 -29.60 -3.69 6.74
CA PHE A 335 -29.88 -4.33 8.02
C PHE A 335 -31.25 -5.01 8.06
N VAL A 336 -32.31 -4.33 7.62
CA VAL A 336 -33.67 -4.88 7.67
C VAL A 336 -33.86 -5.99 6.64
N THR A 337 -33.38 -5.77 5.42
CA THR A 337 -33.65 -6.66 4.29
C THR A 337 -32.80 -7.92 4.31
N ARG A 338 -31.61 -7.88 4.93
CA ARG A 338 -30.67 -9.02 4.96
C ARG A 338 -30.74 -9.85 6.23
N LEU A 339 -31.20 -9.29 7.35
CA LEU A 339 -31.23 -9.98 8.66
C LEU A 339 -32.62 -10.50 9.05
N ASN A 340 -33.65 -10.32 8.22
CA ASN A 340 -34.98 -10.94 8.33
C ASN A 340 -35.70 -10.70 9.69
N PHE A 341 -35.53 -9.52 10.29
CA PHE A 341 -36.29 -9.14 11.49
C PHE A 341 -37.74 -8.81 11.13
N VAL A 342 -38.68 -9.24 11.99
CA VAL A 342 -40.12 -9.05 11.82
C VAL A 342 -40.63 -7.82 12.57
N SER A 343 -39.96 -7.42 13.66
CA SER A 343 -40.31 -6.20 14.39
C SER A 343 -39.09 -5.37 14.76
N ILE A 344 -39.18 -4.05 14.57
CA ILE A 344 -38.10 -3.09 14.83
C ILE A 344 -38.64 -1.99 15.74
N LYS A 345 -37.96 -1.70 16.84
CA LYS A 345 -38.35 -0.68 17.81
C LYS A 345 -37.18 0.20 18.23
N PHE A 346 -37.47 1.47 18.54
CA PHE A 346 -36.50 2.40 19.13
C PHE A 346 -36.94 2.81 20.54
N GLN A 347 -36.03 2.70 21.50
CA GLN A 347 -36.28 3.08 22.89
C GLN A 347 -35.26 4.12 23.35
N GLN A 348 -35.76 5.23 23.91
CA GLN A 348 -34.91 6.23 24.54
C GLN A 348 -34.41 5.74 25.90
N VAL A 349 -33.10 5.90 26.12
CA VAL A 349 -32.51 5.81 27.46
C VAL A 349 -32.41 7.23 28.05
N SER A 350 -33.06 7.43 29.19
CA SER A 350 -33.12 8.75 29.83
C SER A 350 -31.73 9.18 30.32
N SER A 351 -31.33 10.40 29.96
CA SER A 351 -30.10 10.99 30.49
C SER A 351 -30.24 11.29 31.99
N PRO A 352 -29.29 10.87 32.84
CA PRO A 352 -29.31 11.20 34.26
C PRO A 352 -29.29 12.72 34.46
N GLN A 353 -30.25 13.28 35.20
CA GLN A 353 -30.24 14.70 35.54
C GLN A 353 -28.98 15.06 36.35
N THR A 354 -27.98 15.65 35.70
CA THR A 354 -26.78 16.12 36.42
C THR A 354 -27.10 17.42 37.16
N ARG A 355 -27.14 17.39 38.50
CA ARG A 355 -27.33 18.60 39.32
C ARG A 355 -26.03 19.41 39.35
N ARG A 356 -26.12 20.74 39.33
CA ARG A 356 -24.96 21.58 39.67
C ARG A 356 -24.51 21.22 41.09
N PRO A 357 -23.20 21.13 41.37
CA PRO A 357 -22.73 20.90 42.73
C PRO A 357 -23.28 22.03 43.64
N MET A 358 -24.06 21.68 44.67
CA MET A 358 -24.70 22.65 45.57
C MET A 358 -23.68 23.50 46.34
N LYS A 359 -22.45 22.99 46.51
CA LYS A 359 -21.30 23.73 47.04
C LYS A 359 -20.11 23.49 46.11
N PRO A 360 -19.43 24.54 45.62
CA PRO A 360 -18.21 24.38 44.85
C PRO A 360 -17.14 23.77 45.76
N ASP A 361 -16.45 22.74 45.26
CA ASP A 361 -15.31 22.17 45.96
C ASP A 361 -14.24 23.25 46.12
N LYS A 362 -13.92 23.59 47.38
CA LYS A 362 -12.91 24.59 47.73
C LYS A 362 -11.52 23.97 47.80
N ARG A 363 -11.41 22.64 47.74
CA ARG A 363 -10.13 21.93 47.79
C ARG A 363 -9.29 22.28 46.56
N THR A 364 -8.04 22.64 46.80
CA THR A 364 -6.98 22.78 45.81
C THR A 364 -6.60 21.41 45.22
N PRO A 365 -5.96 21.35 44.03
CA PRO A 365 -5.47 20.09 43.47
C PRO A 365 -4.58 19.30 44.45
N THR A 366 -3.79 19.99 45.27
CA THR A 366 -2.94 19.39 46.29
C THR A 366 -3.71 18.81 47.47
N GLU A 367 -4.81 19.45 47.89
CA GLU A 367 -5.69 18.93 48.94
C GLU A 367 -6.50 17.72 48.44
N VAL A 368 -6.91 17.74 47.17
CA VAL A 368 -7.57 16.58 46.54
C VAL A 368 -6.60 15.39 46.44
N LEU A 369 -5.36 15.60 45.99
CA LEU A 369 -4.33 14.55 45.97
C LEU A 369 -4.05 13.97 47.36
N ALA A 370 -3.95 14.83 48.38
CA ALA A 370 -3.77 14.38 49.76
C ALA A 370 -4.97 13.55 50.25
N SER A 371 -6.19 13.94 49.91
CA SER A 371 -7.40 13.17 50.26
C SER A 371 -7.49 11.82 49.54
N LEU A 372 -6.84 11.67 48.38
CA LEU A 372 -6.68 10.41 47.66
C LEU A 372 -5.52 9.55 48.17
N GLY A 373 -4.79 10.01 49.19
CA GLY A 373 -3.66 9.29 49.80
C GLY A 373 -2.32 9.44 49.05
N TYR A 374 -2.18 10.44 48.17
CA TYR A 374 -0.95 10.66 47.40
C TYR A 374 -0.13 11.84 47.94
N SER A 375 1.16 11.60 48.16
CA SER A 375 2.17 12.65 48.41
C SER A 375 2.91 13.02 47.12
N LEU A 376 3.27 14.30 46.97
CA LEU A 376 4.01 14.79 45.81
C LEU A 376 5.50 14.40 45.90
N PRO A 377 6.04 13.62 44.95
CA PRO A 377 7.36 13.03 45.08
C PRO A 377 8.52 13.97 44.74
N THR A 378 8.31 14.99 43.90
CA THR A 378 9.36 15.94 43.48
C THR A 378 8.92 17.40 43.62
N GLU A 379 9.91 18.31 43.71
CA GLU A 379 9.67 19.75 43.74
C GLU A 379 8.99 20.26 42.46
N GLU A 380 9.24 19.61 41.32
CA GLU A 380 8.59 19.94 40.05
C GLU A 380 7.10 19.61 40.03
N TRP A 381 6.70 18.46 40.59
CA TRP A 381 5.29 18.14 40.81
C TRP A 381 4.63 19.12 41.78
N ARG A 382 5.36 19.56 42.81
CA ARG A 382 4.91 20.61 43.75
C ARG A 382 4.68 21.94 43.04
N GLY A 383 5.61 22.36 42.17
CA GLY A 383 5.45 23.55 41.33
C GLY A 383 4.28 23.43 40.36
N PHE A 384 4.08 22.25 39.75
CA PHE A 384 3.00 22.00 38.80
C PHE A 384 1.60 22.17 39.42
N PHE A 385 1.35 21.55 40.58
CA PHE A 385 0.04 21.61 41.23
C PHE A 385 -0.21 22.92 42.01
N LYS A 386 0.85 23.68 42.34
CA LYS A 386 0.75 25.01 42.97
C LYS A 386 0.70 26.18 41.98
N ASP A 387 0.88 25.92 40.68
CA ASP A 387 0.80 26.94 39.64
C ASP A 387 -0.57 27.66 39.64
N THR A 388 -0.55 28.98 39.85
CA THR A 388 -1.76 29.79 40.04
C THR A 388 -2.75 29.66 38.88
N LYS A 389 -2.27 29.55 37.64
CA LYS A 389 -3.14 29.40 36.46
C LYS A 389 -3.86 28.05 36.46
N ARG A 390 -3.19 26.96 36.82
CA ARG A 390 -3.77 25.62 36.92
C ARG A 390 -4.73 25.49 38.10
N VAL A 391 -4.41 26.07 39.25
CA VAL A 391 -5.31 26.09 40.43
C VAL A 391 -6.59 26.86 40.11
N GLN A 392 -6.49 28.00 39.43
CA GLN A 392 -7.65 28.76 38.96
C GLN A 392 -8.48 27.96 37.95
N GLU A 393 -7.84 27.25 37.01
CA GLU A 393 -8.53 26.41 36.03
C GLU A 393 -9.23 25.23 36.70
N PHE A 394 -8.58 24.52 37.62
CA PHE A 394 -9.17 23.44 38.42
C PHE A 394 -10.39 23.93 39.21
N SER A 395 -10.27 25.07 39.89
CA SER A 395 -11.35 25.71 40.63
C SER A 395 -12.49 26.18 39.73
N ARG A 396 -12.22 26.49 38.46
CA ARG A 396 -13.23 26.83 37.47
C ARG A 396 -13.97 25.59 36.99
N LEU A 397 -13.27 24.48 36.75
CA LEU A 397 -13.85 23.21 36.31
C LEU A 397 -14.74 22.58 37.38
N SER A 398 -14.35 22.63 38.66
CA SER A 398 -15.14 22.10 39.78
C SER A 398 -16.51 22.79 39.96
N ARG A 399 -16.70 23.97 39.35
CA ARG A 399 -17.97 24.73 39.37
C ARG A 399 -18.87 24.42 38.19
N LEU A 400 -18.38 23.72 37.18
CA LEU A 400 -19.15 23.38 35.98
C LEU A 400 -20.00 22.13 36.21
N ARG A 401 -20.99 21.95 35.33
CA ARG A 401 -21.90 20.82 35.36
C ARG A 401 -21.22 19.64 34.66
N ASN A 402 -21.03 18.54 35.37
CA ASN A 402 -20.51 17.31 34.79
C ASN A 402 -21.59 16.59 33.98
N THR A 403 -21.18 15.70 33.08
CA THR A 403 -22.05 14.93 32.20
C THR A 403 -21.69 13.44 32.27
N VAL A 404 -22.73 12.61 32.29
CA VAL A 404 -22.56 11.16 32.09
C VAL A 404 -22.65 10.95 30.58
N HIS A 405 -21.60 10.39 29.98
CA HIS A 405 -21.56 10.20 28.53
C HIS A 405 -22.48 9.04 28.10
N ALA A 406 -22.98 9.09 26.87
CA ALA A 406 -24.01 8.21 26.30
C ALA A 406 -23.61 6.74 26.36
N GLU A 407 -22.32 6.43 26.17
CA GLU A 407 -21.79 5.08 26.28
C GLU A 407 -22.04 4.51 27.68
N VAL A 408 -21.72 5.29 28.71
CA VAL A 408 -21.88 4.92 30.12
C VAL A 408 -23.37 4.88 30.49
N GLN A 409 -24.18 5.80 29.98
CA GLN A 409 -25.64 5.78 30.19
C GLN A 409 -26.26 4.46 29.70
N LEU A 410 -25.84 3.96 28.55
CA LEU A 410 -26.36 2.73 27.96
C LEU A 410 -25.92 1.48 28.72
N ILE A 411 -24.63 1.36 29.05
CA ILE A 411 -24.10 0.22 29.81
C ILE A 411 -24.89 0.03 31.11
N LEU A 412 -25.11 1.11 31.85
CA LEU A 412 -25.83 1.06 33.13
C LEU A 412 -27.32 0.79 32.98
N HIS A 413 -27.94 1.28 31.90
CA HIS A 413 -29.33 0.99 31.61
C HIS A 413 -29.51 -0.51 31.33
N VAL A 414 -28.60 -1.09 30.54
CA VAL A 414 -28.59 -2.52 30.25
C VAL A 414 -28.37 -3.36 31.52
N ASP A 415 -27.43 -2.99 32.38
CA ASP A 415 -27.24 -3.66 33.67
C ASP A 415 -28.50 -3.67 34.53
N ASN A 416 -29.24 -2.56 34.54
CA ASN A 416 -30.51 -2.47 35.26
C ASN A 416 -31.60 -3.34 34.61
N LEU A 417 -31.65 -3.41 33.28
CA LEU A 417 -32.60 -4.28 32.57
C LEU A 417 -32.32 -5.77 32.84
N ILE A 418 -31.06 -6.19 32.76
CA ILE A 418 -30.62 -7.56 33.07
C ILE A 418 -31.02 -7.95 34.49
N HIS A 419 -30.85 -7.04 35.46
CA HIS A 419 -31.18 -7.35 36.85
C HIS A 419 -32.68 -7.48 37.11
N ASN A 420 -33.52 -6.68 36.43
CA ASN A 420 -34.96 -6.72 36.64
C ASN A 420 -35.66 -7.84 35.85
N ARG A 421 -34.98 -8.50 34.90
CA ARG A 421 -35.50 -9.60 34.09
C ARG A 421 -34.38 -10.60 33.74
N GLU A 422 -34.40 -11.78 34.35
CA GLU A 422 -33.34 -12.81 34.24
C GLU A 422 -33.08 -13.28 32.79
N ASP A 423 -34.07 -13.20 31.89
CA ASP A 423 -33.98 -13.67 30.49
C ASP A 423 -33.36 -12.68 29.47
N PHE A 424 -32.85 -11.52 29.90
CA PHE A 424 -32.38 -10.47 28.98
C PHE A 424 -30.90 -10.59 28.55
N THR A 425 -30.09 -11.40 29.24
CA THR A 425 -28.64 -11.48 29.00
C THR A 425 -28.26 -12.11 27.64
N SER A 426 -28.97 -13.16 27.23
CA SER A 426 -28.78 -13.83 25.93
C SER A 426 -29.29 -13.01 24.74
N LYS A 427 -30.06 -11.95 25.00
CA LYS A 427 -30.71 -11.11 23.99
C LYS A 427 -29.87 -9.87 23.61
N ILE A 428 -28.83 -9.52 24.36
CA ILE A 428 -28.08 -8.27 24.12
C ILE A 428 -26.95 -8.49 23.12
N TYR A 429 -26.91 -7.68 22.07
CA TYR A 429 -25.79 -7.68 21.14
C TYR A 429 -24.55 -7.01 21.78
N PRO A 430 -23.38 -7.68 21.86
CA PRO A 430 -22.22 -7.23 22.63
C PRO A 430 -21.40 -6.13 21.91
N TYR A 431 -22.07 -5.14 21.33
CA TYR A 431 -21.44 -4.00 20.65
C TYR A 431 -22.21 -2.71 20.93
N ILE A 432 -21.48 -1.63 21.23
CA ILE A 432 -22.02 -0.29 21.35
C ILE A 432 -21.65 0.53 20.11
N GLY A 433 -22.68 0.95 19.38
CA GLY A 433 -22.53 1.89 18.28
C GLY A 433 -22.28 3.29 18.82
N CYS A 434 -21.25 3.98 18.33
CA CYS A 434 -20.87 5.29 18.85
C CYS A 434 -20.75 6.33 17.73
N SER A 435 -21.34 7.51 17.92
CA SER A 435 -21.29 8.60 16.94
C SER A 435 -19.90 9.20 16.74
N LYS A 436 -19.00 8.95 17.72
CA LYS A 436 -17.56 9.23 17.74
C LYS A 436 -16.87 8.04 18.41
N LYS A 437 -15.54 7.91 18.27
CA LYS A 437 -14.80 6.95 19.10
C LYS A 437 -15.06 7.23 20.58
N CYS A 438 -14.96 6.22 21.44
CA CYS A 438 -15.13 6.41 22.89
C CYS A 438 -14.05 7.35 23.43
N CYS A 439 -14.41 8.21 24.38
CA CYS A 439 -13.40 8.95 25.15
C CYS A 439 -12.61 8.00 26.05
N PHE A 440 -11.49 8.46 26.61
CA PHE A 440 -10.64 7.60 27.45
C PHE A 440 -11.41 6.99 28.63
N PHE A 441 -12.20 7.80 29.33
CA PHE A 441 -12.96 7.33 30.49
C PHE A 441 -14.11 6.39 30.11
N CYS A 442 -14.82 6.65 29.02
CA CYS A 442 -15.86 5.73 28.50
C CYS A 442 -15.27 4.39 28.08
N ASP A 443 -14.12 4.40 27.41
CA ASP A 443 -13.46 3.18 26.95
C ASP A 443 -12.90 2.37 28.11
N LEU A 444 -12.25 3.03 29.08
CA LEU A 444 -11.78 2.38 30.30
C LEU A 444 -12.95 1.79 31.10
N PHE A 445 -14.06 2.52 31.25
CA PHE A 445 -15.27 2.01 31.91
C PHE A 445 -15.84 0.77 31.20
N ARG A 446 -15.93 0.82 29.86
CA ARG A 446 -16.37 -0.30 29.01
C ARG A 446 -15.46 -1.53 29.16
N ILE A 447 -14.14 -1.34 29.17
CA ILE A 447 -13.17 -2.43 29.35
C ILE A 447 -13.36 -3.08 30.73
N GLN A 448 -13.53 -2.28 31.79
CA GLN A 448 -13.75 -2.82 33.14
C GLN A 448 -15.11 -3.54 33.29
N HIS A 449 -16.09 -3.16 32.48
CA HIS A 449 -17.37 -3.85 32.38
C HIS A 449 -17.26 -5.21 31.67
N GLY A 450 -16.54 -5.27 30.55
CA GLY A 450 -16.19 -6.53 29.86
C GLY A 450 -17.19 -7.03 28.81
N THR A 451 -18.46 -6.61 28.86
CA THR A 451 -19.52 -7.13 27.96
C THR A 451 -19.53 -6.54 26.55
N PHE A 452 -19.21 -5.26 26.39
CA PHE A 452 -19.44 -4.54 25.13
C PHE A 452 -18.14 -4.25 24.38
N GLN A 453 -18.12 -4.57 23.09
CA GLN A 453 -17.13 -4.05 22.13
C GLN A 453 -17.57 -2.68 21.61
N ALA A 454 -16.63 -1.87 21.13
CA ALA A 454 -16.89 -0.59 20.49
C ALA A 454 -15.91 -0.37 19.33
N ARG A 455 -16.20 0.61 18.46
CA ARG A 455 -15.35 0.99 17.31
C ARG A 455 -13.90 1.39 17.68
N GLY A 456 -13.65 1.78 18.92
CA GLY A 456 -12.33 2.15 19.44
C GLY A 456 -12.35 3.46 20.24
N THR A 457 -11.17 3.94 20.68
CA THR A 457 -11.02 5.13 21.51
C THR A 457 -10.20 6.24 20.84
N HIS A 458 -10.54 7.50 21.12
CA HIS A 458 -9.72 8.67 20.76
C HIS A 458 -8.83 9.16 21.91
N GLN A 459 -8.82 8.45 23.04
CA GLN A 459 -7.93 8.68 24.19
C GLN A 459 -8.01 10.06 24.86
N THR A 460 -8.95 10.94 24.50
CA THR A 460 -9.09 12.25 25.15
C THR A 460 -9.76 12.10 26.50
N LEU A 461 -9.22 12.81 27.50
CA LEU A 461 -9.82 12.92 28.82
C LEU A 461 -10.69 14.17 28.86
N PHE A 462 -11.99 13.99 29.11
CA PHE A 462 -12.91 15.12 29.27
C PHE A 462 -13.02 15.48 30.75
N PRO A 463 -12.63 16.70 31.16
CA PRO A 463 -12.66 17.12 32.56
C PRO A 463 -14.07 17.21 33.14
N LEU A 464 -15.12 17.29 32.31
CA LEU A 464 -16.51 17.29 32.77
C LEU A 464 -17.17 15.90 32.74
N TRP A 465 -16.41 14.85 32.46
CA TRP A 465 -16.92 13.48 32.55
C TRP A 465 -17.30 13.14 33.99
N ALA A 466 -18.42 12.45 34.20
CA ALA A 466 -18.85 12.00 35.51
C ALA A 466 -19.37 10.57 35.52
N ALA A 467 -19.14 9.92 36.67
CA ALA A 467 -19.83 8.71 37.04
C ALA A 467 -21.33 8.99 37.29
N PRO A 468 -22.22 8.05 36.94
CA PRO A 468 -23.67 8.14 37.16
C PRO A 468 -24.07 8.35 38.63
N HIS A 469 -25.21 9.02 38.84
CA HIS A 469 -25.73 9.30 40.19
C HIS A 469 -26.51 8.11 40.79
N ARG A 470 -27.15 7.30 39.96
CA ARG A 470 -27.87 6.06 40.33
C ARG A 470 -27.15 4.90 39.67
N ILE A 471 -26.59 4.02 40.48
CA ILE A 471 -25.76 2.89 40.05
C ILE A 471 -26.48 1.61 40.49
N PRO A 472 -26.80 0.67 39.58
CA PRO A 472 -27.28 -0.65 39.95
C PRO A 472 -26.28 -1.34 40.88
N LYS A 473 -26.75 -2.10 41.88
CA LYS A 473 -25.85 -2.77 42.85
C LYS A 473 -24.83 -3.68 42.16
N GLN A 474 -25.20 -4.26 41.02
CA GLN A 474 -24.38 -5.14 40.19
C GLN A 474 -23.19 -4.38 39.56
N SER A 475 -23.40 -3.14 39.13
CA SER A 475 -22.36 -2.30 38.51
C SER A 475 -21.37 -1.72 39.53
N ILE A 476 -21.59 -1.91 40.84
CA ILE A 476 -20.66 -1.45 41.89
C ILE A 476 -19.28 -2.09 41.71
N GLN A 477 -19.22 -3.37 41.32
CA GLN A 477 -17.93 -4.03 41.12
C GLN A 477 -17.16 -3.47 39.92
N VAL A 478 -17.88 -3.10 38.84
CA VAL A 478 -17.29 -2.41 37.68
C VAL A 478 -16.72 -1.05 38.09
N LEU A 479 -17.42 -0.31 38.95
CA LEU A 479 -16.93 0.95 39.49
C LEU A 479 -15.70 0.79 40.38
N ARG A 480 -15.61 -0.27 41.18
CA ARG A 480 -14.41 -0.57 41.98
C ARG A 480 -13.20 -0.82 41.08
N ARG A 481 -13.34 -1.68 40.07
CA ARG A 481 -12.28 -1.96 39.09
C ARG A 481 -11.88 -0.71 38.29
N PHE A 482 -12.86 0.12 37.93
CA PHE A 482 -12.63 1.41 37.28
C PHE A 482 -11.86 2.37 38.18
N LEU A 483 -12.26 2.50 39.44
CA LEU A 483 -11.57 3.30 40.45
C LEU A 483 -10.11 2.84 40.64
N GLU A 484 -9.88 1.53 40.77
CA GLU A 484 -8.55 0.94 40.89
C GLU A 484 -7.68 1.27 39.67
N SER A 485 -8.23 1.14 38.47
CA SER A 485 -7.53 1.50 37.23
C SER A 485 -7.15 2.98 37.19
N LEU A 486 -8.04 3.88 37.61
CA LEU A 486 -7.73 5.32 37.69
C LEU A 486 -6.62 5.61 38.72
N ARG A 487 -6.63 4.92 39.87
CA ARG A 487 -5.58 5.04 40.88
C ARG A 487 -4.24 4.55 40.34
N ASP A 488 -4.20 3.43 39.63
CA ASP A 488 -2.98 2.90 39.03
C ASP A 488 -2.42 3.83 37.96
N ILE A 489 -3.26 4.41 37.11
CA ILE A 489 -2.84 5.42 36.13
C ILE A 489 -2.26 6.65 36.84
N LEU A 490 -2.90 7.14 37.90
CA LEU A 490 -2.41 8.28 38.67
C LEU A 490 -1.06 7.95 39.33
N ARG A 491 -0.90 6.75 39.92
CA ARG A 491 0.39 6.28 40.46
C ARG A 491 1.48 6.33 39.40
N VAL A 492 1.23 5.76 38.23
CA VAL A 492 2.20 5.74 37.12
C VAL A 492 2.63 7.16 36.76
N PHE A 493 1.69 8.11 36.63
CA PHE A 493 2.06 9.50 36.39
C PHE A 493 2.90 10.10 37.51
N LEU A 494 2.50 9.90 38.77
CA LEU A 494 3.23 10.46 39.90
C LEU A 494 4.63 9.83 40.09
N THR A 495 4.86 8.59 39.62
CA THR A 495 6.20 7.98 39.62
C THR A 495 7.16 8.59 38.60
N MET A 496 6.67 9.38 37.64
CA MET A 496 7.53 10.09 36.69
C MET A 496 8.30 11.22 37.39
N LEU A 497 9.58 11.41 37.03
CA LEU A 497 10.42 12.47 37.59
C LEU A 497 9.83 13.88 37.41
N ARG A 498 9.08 14.08 36.31
CA ARG A 498 8.48 15.35 35.90
C ARG A 498 7.05 15.14 35.37
N PRO A 499 6.15 16.14 35.48
CA PRO A 499 4.84 16.09 34.85
C PRO A 499 4.91 15.89 33.32
N PRO A 500 4.02 15.07 32.73
CA PRO A 500 4.06 14.78 31.30
C PRO A 500 3.82 16.05 30.46
N ARG A 501 4.52 16.17 29.33
CA ARG A 501 4.31 17.25 28.36
C ARG A 501 2.95 17.08 27.68
N ARG A 502 2.27 18.19 27.37
CA ARG A 502 1.01 18.17 26.61
C ARG A 502 1.24 17.51 25.25
N LYS A 503 0.62 16.34 25.03
CA LYS A 503 0.54 15.65 23.73
C LYS A 503 -0.64 16.20 22.93
N ASP A 504 -0.54 16.14 21.61
CA ASP A 504 -1.64 16.49 20.71
C ASP A 504 -2.80 15.50 20.84
N LEU A 505 -4.03 16.01 20.72
CA LEU A 505 -5.24 15.20 20.76
C LEU A 505 -5.32 14.29 19.53
N ILE A 506 -5.74 13.05 19.71
CA ILE A 506 -6.04 12.14 18.60
C ILE A 506 -7.39 12.52 18.00
N GLN A 507 -7.50 12.38 16.68
CA GLN A 507 -8.75 12.56 15.95
C GLN A 507 -9.91 11.76 16.57
N GLN A 508 -11.01 12.44 16.90
CA GLN A 508 -12.19 11.83 17.53
C GLN A 508 -13.05 11.01 16.55
N SER A 509 -12.92 11.27 15.25
CA SER A 509 -13.58 10.54 14.16
C SER A 509 -12.71 9.40 13.59
N SER A 510 -13.35 8.48 12.87
CA SER A 510 -12.83 7.14 12.56
C SER A 510 -11.75 7.06 11.49
N ALA A 511 -11.43 8.13 10.75
CA ALA A 511 -10.67 8.00 9.51
C ALA A 511 -9.23 7.46 9.65
N ALA A 512 -8.61 7.60 10.81
CA ALA A 512 -7.24 7.11 11.01
C ALA A 512 -7.12 5.61 11.30
N LEU A 513 -8.22 4.84 11.48
CA LEU A 513 -8.17 3.44 11.93
C LEU A 513 -9.20 2.48 11.28
N SER A 514 -9.72 2.79 10.08
CA SER A 514 -10.66 1.90 9.38
C SER A 514 -9.91 0.79 8.62
N THR A 515 -9.68 -0.33 9.31
CA THR A 515 -9.98 -1.71 8.87
C THR A 515 -9.76 -2.14 7.41
N ALA A 516 -8.60 -1.84 6.82
CA ALA A 516 -7.93 -2.78 5.90
C ALA A 516 -6.71 -3.46 6.57
N GLN A 517 -6.13 -2.83 7.60
CA GLN A 517 -4.98 -3.39 8.34
C GLN A 517 -5.34 -4.14 9.64
N ALA A 518 -6.58 -4.06 10.12
CA ALA A 518 -7.02 -4.81 11.30
C ALA A 518 -7.76 -6.12 10.98
N VAL A 519 -8.18 -6.33 9.73
CA VAL A 519 -8.84 -7.58 9.27
C VAL A 519 -7.92 -8.46 8.40
N GLN A 520 -6.73 -8.00 8.03
CA GLN A 520 -5.70 -8.83 7.35
C GLN A 520 -4.88 -9.73 8.31
N ARG A 521 -5.49 -10.14 9.43
CA ARG A 521 -4.99 -11.24 10.25
C ARG A 521 -6.12 -12.23 10.49
N GLU A 522 -6.64 -12.81 9.42
CA GLU A 522 -7.12 -14.20 9.35
C GLU A 522 -7.58 -14.52 7.92
N THR A 523 -7.42 -15.78 7.51
CA THR A 523 -7.68 -16.38 6.18
C THR A 523 -6.61 -16.19 5.08
N PRO A 524 -5.58 -17.06 5.04
CA PRO A 524 -4.98 -17.47 3.77
C PRO A 524 -5.99 -18.34 3.01
N VAL A 525 -6.67 -17.76 2.02
CA VAL A 525 -7.32 -18.53 0.95
C VAL A 525 -6.20 -19.12 0.09
N TYR A 526 -5.74 -20.32 0.44
CA TYR A 526 -4.97 -21.13 -0.50
C TYR A 526 -5.92 -21.74 -1.52
N SER A 527 -5.53 -21.55 -2.78
CA SER A 527 -6.08 -22.18 -3.98
C SER A 527 -6.59 -23.60 -3.72
N THR A 528 -7.86 -23.80 -4.05
CA THR A 528 -8.46 -25.12 -4.27
C THR A 528 -7.71 -25.84 -5.39
N ARG A 529 -7.29 -27.09 -5.14
CA ARG A 529 -6.84 -28.04 -6.17
C ARG A 529 -8.07 -28.69 -6.82
N PRO A 530 -8.20 -28.74 -8.15
CA PRO A 530 -9.10 -29.67 -8.82
C PRO A 530 -8.54 -31.09 -8.82
N GLN A 531 -9.46 -32.05 -8.74
CA GLN A 531 -9.26 -33.49 -8.63
C GLN A 531 -8.79 -34.11 -9.95
N THR A 532 -7.64 -34.81 -9.96
CA THR A 532 -7.47 -36.08 -10.69
C THR A 532 -6.17 -36.75 -10.26
N LEU A 533 -6.24 -37.73 -9.35
CA LEU A 533 -5.22 -38.80 -9.28
C LEU A 533 -5.93 -40.10 -8.93
N SER A 534 -6.22 -40.86 -9.98
CA SER A 534 -6.71 -42.22 -9.90
C SER A 534 -5.52 -43.17 -9.69
N ARG A 535 -5.63 -43.97 -8.63
CA ARG A 535 -5.17 -45.37 -8.49
C ARG A 535 -3.67 -45.75 -8.52
N MET A 536 -3.34 -46.50 -7.46
CA MET A 536 -2.37 -47.60 -7.33
C MET A 536 -0.89 -47.23 -7.09
N MET A 537 -0.07 -47.95 -6.33
CA MET A 537 -0.13 -49.12 -5.43
C MET A 537 1.30 -49.23 -4.88
N LEU A 538 1.56 -49.48 -3.60
CA LEU A 538 2.81 -50.12 -3.14
C LEU A 538 2.58 -50.80 -1.77
N GLY A 539 3.10 -52.03 -1.67
CA GLY A 539 2.68 -53.09 -0.74
C GLY A 539 3.21 -53.07 0.71
N PRO A 540 3.09 -54.20 1.44
CA PRO A 540 2.93 -54.23 2.91
C PRO A 540 4.18 -54.01 3.78
N ALA A 541 5.34 -53.62 3.22
CA ALA A 541 6.60 -53.57 3.97
C ALA A 541 7.40 -52.25 3.79
N GLY A 542 6.80 -51.21 3.21
CA GLY A 542 7.42 -49.89 3.17
C GLY A 542 7.26 -49.19 4.52
N VAL A 543 8.35 -49.06 5.28
CA VAL A 543 8.39 -48.24 6.49
C VAL A 543 8.07 -46.81 6.09
N ASN A 544 6.88 -46.37 6.48
CA ASN A 544 6.20 -45.23 5.90
C ASN A 544 6.77 -43.94 6.52
N ALA A 545 7.24 -42.99 5.71
CA ALA A 545 7.54 -41.62 6.14
C ALA A 545 6.28 -40.82 6.56
N THR A 546 5.14 -41.50 6.73
CA THR A 546 3.85 -40.96 7.16
C THR A 546 3.66 -40.97 8.67
N GLU A 547 4.62 -41.46 9.49
CA GLU A 547 4.46 -41.47 10.95
C GLU A 547 4.22 -40.08 11.56
N TYR A 548 4.65 -39.01 10.86
CA TYR A 548 4.54 -37.64 11.35
C TYR A 548 3.68 -36.72 10.47
N ARG A 549 2.89 -37.22 9.52
CA ARG A 549 1.92 -36.40 8.76
C ARG A 549 0.53 -36.98 8.91
N VAL A 550 -0.42 -36.11 9.26
CA VAL A 550 -1.85 -36.45 9.29
C VAL A 550 -2.44 -36.12 7.92
N GLU A 551 -2.95 -37.13 7.24
CA GLU A 551 -3.66 -37.01 5.95
C GLU A 551 -5.03 -37.64 6.08
N PHE A 552 -6.00 -37.22 5.27
CA PHE A 552 -7.31 -37.88 5.25
C PHE A 552 -7.82 -38.05 3.83
N MET A 553 -8.62 -39.09 3.63
CA MET A 553 -9.25 -39.40 2.35
C MET A 553 -10.77 -39.57 2.56
N PRO A 554 -11.62 -38.82 1.83
CA PRO A 554 -13.08 -39.01 1.89
C PRO A 554 -13.48 -40.48 1.70
N SER A 555 -14.41 -40.96 2.52
CA SER A 555 -14.92 -42.33 2.45
C SER A 555 -15.80 -42.48 1.21
N PRO A 556 -15.50 -43.42 0.31
CA PRO A 556 -16.35 -43.69 -0.84
C PRO A 556 -17.69 -44.34 -0.43
N GLU A 557 -17.79 -44.92 0.77
CA GLU A 557 -18.96 -45.66 1.24
C GLU A 557 -19.90 -44.81 2.12
N THR A 558 -19.40 -43.70 2.68
CA THR A 558 -20.12 -42.88 3.67
C THR A 558 -19.89 -41.40 3.42
N HIS A 559 -20.86 -40.75 2.76
CA HIS A 559 -20.83 -39.31 2.49
C HIS A 559 -20.71 -38.49 3.78
N GLY A 560 -19.82 -37.49 3.78
CA GLY A 560 -19.52 -36.66 4.95
C GLY A 560 -18.46 -37.23 5.89
N TYR A 561 -17.91 -38.42 5.62
CA TYR A 561 -16.86 -39.05 6.41
C TYR A 561 -15.57 -39.23 5.59
N ALA A 562 -14.43 -39.32 6.26
CA ALA A 562 -13.11 -39.55 5.71
C ALA A 562 -12.29 -40.50 6.58
N TYR A 563 -11.45 -41.30 5.95
CA TYR A 563 -10.42 -42.09 6.62
C TYR A 563 -9.23 -41.19 6.94
N LEU A 564 -8.94 -40.99 8.22
CA LEU A 564 -7.79 -40.25 8.73
C LEU A 564 -6.59 -41.19 8.93
N PHE A 565 -5.44 -40.83 8.36
CA PHE A 565 -4.19 -41.59 8.36
C PHE A 565 -3.06 -40.79 9.02
N GLY A 566 -2.16 -41.48 9.72
CA GLY A 566 -0.94 -40.90 10.30
C GLY A 566 -1.14 -40.19 11.64
N GLY A 567 -0.03 -39.78 12.26
CA GLY A 567 0.02 -39.29 13.65
C GLY A 567 0.35 -40.38 14.67
N SER A 568 0.56 -40.00 15.93
CA SER A 568 1.17 -40.84 16.98
C SER A 568 0.36 -42.07 17.44
N LYS A 569 -0.76 -42.42 16.79
CA LYS A 569 -1.61 -43.57 17.17
C LYS A 569 -2.20 -44.31 15.96
N LYS A 570 -1.66 -45.53 15.76
CA LYS A 570 -2.12 -46.73 15.02
C LYS A 570 -2.19 -46.68 13.47
N PRO A 571 -1.83 -47.80 12.79
CA PRO A 571 -1.65 -47.89 11.33
C PRO A 571 -2.93 -48.11 10.50
N HIS A 572 -4.10 -48.25 11.12
CA HIS A 572 -5.37 -48.44 10.41
C HIS A 572 -6.17 -47.14 10.41
N GLY A 573 -6.50 -46.63 9.22
CA GLY A 573 -7.19 -45.35 9.04
C GLY A 573 -8.51 -45.30 9.81
N ARG A 574 -8.71 -44.24 10.60
CA ARG A 574 -9.93 -44.05 11.41
C ARG A 574 -10.97 -43.31 10.58
N LEU A 575 -12.15 -43.89 10.41
CA LEU A 575 -13.29 -43.21 9.77
C LEU A 575 -13.83 -42.14 10.73
N VAL A 576 -13.80 -40.88 10.31
CA VAL A 576 -14.26 -39.70 11.06
C VAL A 576 -15.02 -38.75 10.12
N PRO A 577 -15.90 -37.86 10.61
CA PRO A 577 -16.47 -36.81 9.78
C PRO A 577 -15.38 -36.01 9.06
N ILE A 578 -15.63 -35.56 7.83
CA ILE A 578 -14.66 -34.80 7.02
C ILE A 578 -14.17 -33.56 7.77
N GLU A 579 -15.06 -32.85 8.46
CA GLU A 579 -14.70 -31.67 9.27
C GLU A 579 -13.73 -32.03 10.42
N GLU A 580 -13.91 -33.20 11.04
CA GLU A 580 -13.01 -33.70 12.09
C GLU A 580 -11.65 -34.10 11.48
N ALA A 581 -11.65 -34.68 10.29
CA ALA A 581 -10.44 -35.05 9.56
C ALA A 581 -9.63 -33.83 9.13
N GLU A 582 -10.31 -32.79 8.63
CA GLU A 582 -9.75 -31.50 8.26
C GLU A 582 -9.16 -30.79 9.48
N THR A 583 -9.92 -30.72 10.57
CA THR A 583 -9.47 -30.12 11.83
C THR A 583 -8.27 -30.85 12.40
N ALA A 584 -8.25 -32.18 12.37
CA ALA A 584 -7.13 -32.99 12.84
C ALA A 584 -5.86 -32.76 12.02
N LYS A 585 -5.98 -32.67 10.69
CA LYS A 585 -4.86 -32.34 9.80
C LYS A 585 -4.34 -30.94 10.05
N VAL A 586 -5.22 -29.94 10.12
CA VAL A 586 -4.85 -28.55 10.37
C VAL A 586 -4.19 -28.40 11.75
N ASN A 587 -4.73 -29.03 12.79
CA ASN A 587 -4.15 -28.99 14.14
C ASN A 587 -2.78 -29.69 14.21
N HIS A 588 -2.59 -30.76 13.45
CA HIS A 588 -1.31 -31.44 13.36
C HIS A 588 -0.26 -30.57 12.64
N GLU A 589 -0.63 -29.93 11.53
CA GLU A 589 0.23 -28.96 10.84
C GLU A 589 0.57 -27.77 11.76
N ARG A 590 -0.42 -27.19 12.44
CA ARG A 590 -0.22 -26.09 13.40
C ARG A 590 0.74 -26.49 14.53
N LYS A 591 0.58 -27.69 15.09
CA LYS A 591 1.48 -28.25 16.12
C LYS A 591 2.92 -28.39 15.62
N ILE A 592 3.15 -28.80 14.37
CA ILE A 592 4.50 -28.87 13.77
C ILE A 592 5.16 -27.49 13.74
N TYR A 593 4.38 -26.44 13.48
CA TYR A 593 4.86 -25.05 13.47
C TYR A 593 4.91 -24.41 14.86
N ALA A 594 4.74 -25.20 15.93
CA ALA A 594 4.60 -24.72 17.31
C ALA A 594 3.51 -23.65 17.46
N LEU A 595 2.52 -23.69 16.57
CA LEU A 595 1.29 -22.92 16.66
C LEU A 595 0.30 -23.71 17.50
N GLU A 596 -0.52 -22.98 18.22
CA GLU A 596 -1.63 -23.50 18.99
C GLU A 596 -2.64 -24.14 18.04
N LYS A 597 -3.40 -25.12 18.51
CA LYS A 597 -4.46 -25.72 17.70
C LYS A 597 -5.46 -24.64 17.26
N ILE A 598 -6.24 -24.92 16.23
CA ILE A 598 -7.21 -23.98 15.66
C ILE A 598 -8.25 -23.52 16.68
N ASP A 599 -8.47 -24.33 17.72
CA ASP A 599 -9.35 -24.14 18.86
C ASP A 599 -8.63 -23.60 20.12
N GLU A 600 -7.31 -23.41 20.09
CA GLU A 600 -6.52 -22.91 21.21
C GLU A 600 -5.91 -21.53 20.87
N MET A 601 -6.02 -20.58 21.80
CA MET A 601 -5.48 -19.23 21.63
C MET A 601 -3.99 -19.17 22.05
N PRO A 602 -3.13 -18.35 21.40
CA PRO A 602 -1.71 -18.29 21.74
C PRO A 602 -1.41 -17.87 23.17
N ALA A 603 -0.57 -18.65 23.84
CA ALA A 603 0.06 -18.20 25.07
C ALA A 603 1.11 -17.14 24.71
N THR A 604 1.04 -15.98 25.36
CA THR A 604 1.96 -14.86 25.12
C THR A 604 3.40 -15.26 25.46
N LYS A 605 4.19 -15.58 24.43
CA LYS A 605 5.64 -15.79 24.52
C LYS A 605 6.43 -14.83 23.60
N PRO A 606 7.70 -14.55 23.94
CA PRO A 606 8.46 -13.42 23.39
C PRO A 606 8.90 -13.68 21.93
N LEU A 607 8.88 -12.62 21.12
CA LEU A 607 9.28 -12.59 19.72
C LEU A 607 10.70 -13.15 19.48
N ASN A 608 10.85 -13.97 18.44
CA ASN A 608 12.12 -14.46 17.88
C ASN A 608 13.19 -13.35 17.75
N PRO A 609 14.50 -13.70 17.86
CA PRO A 609 15.58 -12.74 17.82
C PRO A 609 15.59 -11.98 16.49
N LYS A 610 15.40 -10.67 16.58
CA LYS A 610 15.45 -9.75 15.46
C LYS A 610 16.85 -9.74 14.87
N VAL A 611 16.99 -9.84 13.55
CA VAL A 611 18.29 -9.81 12.82
C VAL A 611 18.43 -8.56 11.97
N CYS A 612 19.67 -8.11 11.78
CA CYS A 612 20.02 -6.92 11.01
C CYS A 612 19.71 -7.11 9.52
N HIS A 613 18.96 -6.17 8.94
CA HIS A 613 18.60 -6.18 7.52
C HIS A 613 19.83 -6.23 6.60
N ARG A 614 20.90 -5.54 7.00
CA ARG A 614 22.13 -5.43 6.21
C ARG A 614 23.10 -6.61 6.38
N CYS A 615 23.49 -6.92 7.61
CA CYS A 615 24.58 -7.87 7.88
C CYS A 615 24.10 -9.17 8.55
N ARG A 616 22.79 -9.32 8.77
CA ARG A 616 22.14 -10.50 9.35
C ARG A 616 22.55 -10.86 10.80
N SER A 617 23.45 -10.12 11.43
CA SER A 617 23.77 -10.22 12.87
C SER A 617 22.59 -9.80 13.77
N PRO A 618 22.54 -10.17 15.06
CA PRO A 618 21.46 -9.78 15.97
C PRO A 618 21.20 -8.27 15.97
N ALA A 619 19.96 -7.87 15.71
CA ALA A 619 19.55 -6.47 15.64
C ALA A 619 19.30 -5.91 17.04
N ARG A 620 19.89 -4.74 17.28
CA ARG A 620 19.72 -3.95 18.51
C ARG A 620 19.05 -2.61 18.23
N TYR A 621 18.91 -2.25 16.96
CA TYR A 621 18.39 -0.97 16.50
C TYR A 621 17.27 -1.21 15.50
N ARG A 622 16.36 -0.24 15.37
CA ARG A 622 15.33 -0.22 14.32
C ARG A 622 15.20 1.17 13.73
N CYS A 623 14.89 1.26 12.45
CA CYS A 623 14.47 2.51 11.84
C CYS A 623 13.16 2.98 12.48
N SER A 624 13.09 4.22 12.95
CA SER A 624 11.90 4.76 13.64
C SER A 624 10.67 4.88 12.74
N ALA A 625 10.86 5.04 11.42
CA ALA A 625 9.76 5.26 10.48
C ALA A 625 9.16 3.98 9.89
N CYS A 626 9.97 2.95 9.62
CA CYS A 626 9.50 1.71 8.98
C CYS A 626 9.90 0.42 9.73
N TRP A 627 10.56 0.56 10.89
CA TRP A 627 10.89 -0.52 11.82
C TRP A 627 11.84 -1.60 11.30
N THR A 628 12.52 -1.34 10.17
CA THR A 628 13.61 -2.19 9.67
C THR A 628 14.73 -2.31 10.71
N GLN A 629 15.18 -3.54 10.96
CA GLN A 629 16.07 -3.93 12.04
C GLN A 629 17.55 -3.79 11.64
N TYR A 630 18.42 -3.29 12.53
CA TYR A 630 19.87 -3.17 12.32
C TYR A 630 20.66 -3.58 13.56
N CYS A 631 21.87 -4.13 13.39
CA CYS A 631 22.76 -4.45 14.51
C CYS A 631 23.45 -3.21 15.08
N SER A 632 23.57 -2.12 14.31
CA SER A 632 24.22 -0.88 14.70
C SER A 632 23.68 0.32 13.92
N SER A 633 23.83 1.52 14.50
CA SER A 633 23.61 2.79 13.81
C SER A 633 24.52 2.94 12.58
N THR A 634 25.70 2.32 12.60
CA THR A 634 26.63 2.27 11.47
C THR A 634 26.03 1.48 10.30
N CYS A 635 25.48 0.30 10.56
CA CYS A 635 24.80 -0.51 9.54
C CYS A 635 23.58 0.21 8.96
N GLN A 636 22.80 0.87 9.81
CA GLN A 636 21.70 1.74 9.38
C GLN A 636 22.21 2.90 8.51
N LYS A 637 23.24 3.63 8.93
CA LYS A 637 23.81 4.77 8.19
C LYS A 637 24.30 4.38 6.80
N ARG A 638 25.03 3.27 6.68
CA ARG A 638 25.48 2.86 5.35
C ARG A 638 24.38 2.20 4.52
N ASP A 639 23.26 1.77 5.10
CA ASP A 639 22.08 1.30 4.34
C ASP A 639 21.11 2.45 4.04
N TRP A 640 21.26 3.58 4.72
CA TRP A 640 20.34 4.73 4.63
C TRP A 640 20.16 5.22 3.19
N ALA A 641 21.23 5.22 2.40
CA ALA A 641 21.21 5.67 1.01
C ALA A 641 20.23 4.87 0.13
N SER A 642 20.02 3.58 0.39
CA SER A 642 19.02 2.74 -0.30
C SER A 642 17.71 2.70 0.47
N HIS A 643 17.80 2.60 1.79
CA HIS A 643 16.67 2.43 2.70
C HIS A 643 15.69 3.60 2.67
N VAL A 644 16.18 4.85 2.57
CA VAL A 644 15.35 6.06 2.63
C VAL A 644 14.25 6.10 1.56
N PHE A 645 14.48 5.45 0.42
CA PHE A 645 13.54 5.44 -0.71
C PHE A 645 12.35 4.49 -0.55
N VAL A 646 12.51 3.46 0.28
CA VAL A 646 11.48 2.47 0.66
C VAL A 646 10.98 2.69 2.09
N CYS A 647 11.55 3.66 2.80
CA CYS A 647 11.23 3.98 4.19
C CYS A 647 10.06 4.97 4.28
N ARG A 648 9.22 4.85 5.31
CA ARG A 648 8.02 5.69 5.53
C ARG A 648 8.34 7.03 6.22
N VAL A 649 9.52 7.59 5.99
CA VAL A 649 9.90 8.89 6.57
C VAL A 649 9.11 10.01 5.89
N SER A 650 8.67 11.00 6.67
CA SER A 650 7.87 12.13 6.22
C SER A 650 8.59 13.10 5.27
N LYS A 651 9.90 12.93 5.07
CA LYS A 651 10.74 13.69 4.12
C LYS A 651 11.40 12.71 3.15
N ARG A 652 10.62 12.20 2.21
CA ARG A 652 11.13 11.31 1.15
C ARG A 652 12.05 12.13 0.21
N PRO A 653 13.16 11.55 -0.29
CA PRO A 653 14.00 12.24 -1.27
C PRO A 653 13.22 12.54 -2.56
N ASN A 654 13.53 13.67 -3.20
CA ASN A 654 12.86 14.11 -4.44
C ASN A 654 13.61 13.63 -5.70
N ASP A 655 13.07 13.92 -6.89
CA ASP A 655 13.65 13.45 -8.17
C ASP A 655 15.10 13.90 -8.37
N VAL A 656 15.47 15.08 -7.86
CA VAL A 656 16.86 15.58 -7.91
C VAL A 656 17.78 14.80 -6.97
N ASP A 657 17.30 14.37 -5.80
CA ASP A 657 18.05 13.48 -4.90
C ASP A 657 18.28 12.10 -5.55
N PHE A 658 17.28 11.57 -6.25
CA PHE A 658 17.40 10.34 -7.04
C PHE A 658 18.42 10.51 -8.17
N LEU A 659 18.27 11.55 -9.01
CA LEU A 659 19.22 11.88 -10.07
C LEU A 659 20.66 11.94 -9.52
N ARG A 660 20.87 12.62 -8.40
CA ARG A 660 22.20 12.75 -7.79
C ARG A 660 22.82 11.40 -7.46
N LEU A 661 22.05 10.43 -6.96
CA LEU A 661 22.54 9.08 -6.70
C LEU A 661 22.82 8.30 -7.99
N THR A 662 21.93 8.42 -8.98
CA THR A 662 22.08 7.78 -10.28
C THR A 662 23.34 8.28 -10.96
N ILE A 663 23.50 9.60 -11.11
CA ILE A 663 24.68 10.23 -11.71
C ILE A 663 25.96 9.86 -10.96
N ARG A 664 25.95 9.88 -9.62
CA ARG A 664 27.14 9.47 -8.85
C ARG A 664 27.55 8.02 -9.13
N THR A 665 26.58 7.12 -9.29
CA THR A 665 26.84 5.70 -9.59
C THR A 665 27.38 5.55 -11.01
N VAL A 666 26.72 6.20 -11.97
CA VAL A 666 27.11 6.19 -13.38
C VAL A 666 28.53 6.76 -13.57
N MET A 667 28.80 7.95 -13.04
CA MET A 667 30.11 8.60 -13.16
C MET A 667 31.23 7.81 -12.48
N ARG A 668 30.94 7.08 -11.38
CA ARG A 668 31.92 6.18 -10.74
C ARG A 668 32.29 5.03 -11.67
N ASN A 669 31.31 4.41 -12.30
CA ASN A 669 31.51 3.30 -13.23
C ASN A 669 32.21 3.77 -14.51
N MET A 670 31.86 4.95 -15.04
CA MET A 670 32.55 5.55 -16.19
C MET A 670 34.05 5.76 -15.95
N LYS A 671 34.43 6.25 -14.76
CA LYS A 671 35.83 6.48 -14.39
C LYS A 671 36.68 5.22 -14.30
N SER A 672 36.06 4.04 -14.25
CA SER A 672 36.79 2.78 -14.14
C SER A 672 37.46 2.34 -15.44
N GLY A 673 37.06 2.89 -16.59
CA GLY A 673 37.56 2.50 -17.92
C GLY A 673 37.10 1.11 -18.39
N ASP A 674 36.39 0.36 -17.53
CA ASP A 674 35.86 -0.97 -17.81
C ASP A 674 34.59 -0.87 -18.64
N THR A 675 34.62 -1.46 -19.84
CA THR A 675 33.53 -1.44 -20.82
C THR A 675 32.25 -2.10 -20.29
N GLU A 676 32.37 -3.16 -19.48
CA GLU A 676 31.21 -3.83 -18.87
C GLU A 676 30.55 -2.93 -17.83
N ARG A 677 31.35 -2.27 -16.99
CA ARG A 677 30.83 -1.32 -15.99
C ARG A 677 30.16 -0.12 -16.64
N ILE A 678 30.70 0.38 -17.74
CA ILE A 678 30.10 1.47 -18.52
C ILE A 678 28.76 1.02 -19.11
N HIS A 679 28.72 -0.15 -19.75
CA HIS A 679 27.49 -0.73 -20.30
C HIS A 679 26.41 -0.91 -19.22
N ASN A 680 26.76 -1.54 -18.10
CA ASN A 680 25.85 -1.73 -16.96
C ASN A 680 25.38 -0.41 -16.34
N ALA A 681 26.25 0.61 -16.31
CA ALA A 681 25.87 1.94 -15.83
C ALA A 681 24.86 2.64 -16.74
N MET A 682 24.97 2.46 -18.06
CA MET A 682 23.99 2.98 -19.01
C MET A 682 22.65 2.27 -18.86
N ILE A 683 22.65 0.94 -18.74
CA ILE A 683 21.42 0.16 -18.45
C ILE A 683 20.77 0.66 -17.17
N TYR A 684 21.56 0.88 -16.12
CA TYR A 684 21.06 1.37 -14.83
C TYR A 684 20.46 2.78 -14.92
N LEU A 685 21.06 3.68 -15.71
CA LEU A 685 20.54 5.04 -15.90
C LEU A 685 19.23 5.03 -16.69
N LEU A 686 19.18 4.28 -17.80
CA LEU A 686 18.02 4.17 -18.67
C LEU A 686 16.91 3.29 -18.07
N ALA A 687 17.14 2.72 -16.89
CA ALA A 687 16.19 1.89 -16.20
C ALA A 687 15.01 2.66 -15.55
N ASP A 688 15.08 3.98 -15.46
CA ASP A 688 14.07 4.79 -14.78
C ASP A 688 13.50 5.85 -15.72
N ASP A 689 12.37 5.54 -16.36
CA ASP A 689 11.68 6.44 -17.29
C ASP A 689 11.37 7.79 -16.69
N HIS A 690 10.96 7.79 -15.43
CA HIS A 690 10.58 9.01 -14.75
C HIS A 690 11.78 9.94 -14.66
N ILE A 691 12.93 9.42 -14.20
CA ILE A 691 14.19 10.19 -14.15
C ILE A 691 14.65 10.59 -15.55
N CYS A 692 14.60 9.67 -16.53
CA CYS A 692 15.04 9.97 -17.89
C CYS A 692 14.23 11.09 -18.54
N ARG A 693 12.90 11.06 -18.42
CA ARG A 693 12.00 12.10 -18.96
C ARG A 693 12.09 13.40 -18.19
N THR A 694 12.21 13.32 -16.88
CA THR A 694 12.32 14.50 -16.00
C THR A 694 13.61 15.28 -16.27
N PHE A 695 14.70 14.60 -16.63
CA PHE A 695 16.02 15.20 -16.83
C PHE A 695 16.54 15.11 -18.28
N GLY A 696 15.70 14.75 -19.24
CA GLY A 696 16.00 14.85 -20.68
C GLY A 696 16.93 13.77 -21.26
N PHE A 697 17.19 12.67 -20.54
CA PHE A 697 17.97 11.54 -21.08
C PHE A 697 17.29 10.84 -22.25
N ASN A 698 15.96 10.92 -22.35
CA ASN A 698 15.20 10.36 -23.44
C ASN A 698 15.36 11.11 -24.78
N TYR A 699 15.90 12.33 -24.76
CA TYR A 699 16.23 13.10 -25.97
C TYR A 699 17.63 12.83 -26.53
N CYS A 700 18.46 12.07 -25.83
CA CYS A 700 19.77 11.75 -26.35
C CYS A 700 19.64 10.76 -27.52
N GLU A 701 20.22 11.11 -28.67
CA GLU A 701 20.21 10.31 -29.90
C GLU A 701 21.24 9.18 -29.89
N ASP A 702 22.25 9.28 -29.02
CA ASP A 702 23.32 8.29 -28.91
C ASP A 702 23.86 8.18 -27.47
N ARG A 703 24.69 7.15 -27.27
CA ARG A 703 25.43 6.92 -26.03
C ARG A 703 26.28 8.12 -25.61
N LEU A 704 26.93 8.79 -26.55
CA LEU A 704 27.79 9.93 -26.25
C LEU A 704 26.98 11.09 -25.65
N GLY A 705 25.78 11.35 -26.18
CA GLY A 705 24.83 12.33 -25.66
C GLY A 705 24.37 12.00 -24.24
N ILE A 706 24.05 10.74 -23.95
CA ILE A 706 23.71 10.29 -22.59
C ILE A 706 24.88 10.52 -21.64
N LEU A 707 26.09 10.16 -22.06
CA LEU A 707 27.30 10.35 -21.26
C LEU A 707 27.59 11.84 -21.02
N ASN A 708 27.44 12.68 -22.04
CA ASN A 708 27.62 14.12 -21.94
C ASN A 708 26.58 14.76 -21.02
N LEU A 709 25.31 14.35 -21.10
CA LEU A 709 24.26 14.84 -20.22
C LEU A 709 24.49 14.41 -18.77
N ALA A 710 24.90 13.16 -18.54
CA ALA A 710 25.27 12.68 -17.21
C ALA A 710 26.47 13.43 -16.64
N CYS A 711 27.48 13.72 -17.49
CA CYS A 711 28.63 14.54 -17.14
C CYS A 711 28.21 15.98 -16.80
N LEU A 712 27.32 16.59 -17.59
CA LEU A 712 26.81 17.93 -17.35
C LEU A 712 26.06 18.00 -16.01
N TYR A 713 25.14 17.08 -15.72
CA TYR A 713 24.49 17.01 -14.42
C TYR A 713 25.49 16.77 -13.28
N SER A 714 26.52 15.95 -13.49
CA SER A 714 27.59 15.77 -12.50
C SER A 714 28.34 17.08 -12.21
N THR A 715 28.59 17.89 -13.24
CA THR A 715 29.25 19.19 -13.13
C THR A 715 28.36 20.20 -12.41
N ILE A 716 27.07 20.28 -12.78
CA ILE A 716 26.07 21.13 -12.10
C ILE A 716 25.97 20.73 -10.62
N LEU A 717 25.83 19.43 -10.32
CA LEU A 717 25.77 18.86 -8.96
C LEU A 717 27.00 19.19 -8.10
N SER A 718 28.14 19.47 -8.74
CA SER A 718 29.40 19.78 -8.07
C SER A 718 29.62 21.29 -7.88
N ASN A 719 29.18 22.11 -8.84
CA ASN A 719 29.50 23.55 -8.90
C ASN A 719 28.38 24.45 -8.36
N VAL A 720 27.11 24.01 -8.36
CA VAL A 720 25.98 24.83 -7.90
C VAL A 720 25.70 24.56 -6.41
N ARG A 721 25.40 25.59 -5.61
CA ARG A 721 24.94 25.43 -4.21
C ARG A 721 23.88 26.49 -3.84
N PRO A 722 22.75 26.11 -3.19
CA PRO A 722 22.34 24.76 -2.81
C PRO A 722 21.75 23.97 -3.99
N VAL A 723 22.42 22.89 -4.40
CA VAL A 723 22.15 22.26 -5.71
C VAL A 723 20.80 21.57 -5.83
N VAL A 724 20.38 20.85 -4.79
CA VAL A 724 19.13 20.07 -4.82
C VAL A 724 17.93 21.02 -4.88
N VAL A 725 17.98 22.11 -4.11
CA VAL A 725 16.92 23.13 -4.08
C VAL A 725 16.90 23.90 -5.40
N GLY A 726 18.07 24.32 -5.90
CA GLY A 726 18.16 25.09 -7.14
C GLY A 726 17.65 24.29 -8.35
N LEU A 727 18.12 23.06 -8.53
CA LEU A 727 17.65 22.20 -9.62
C LEU A 727 16.16 21.85 -9.49
N GLN A 728 15.66 21.59 -8.27
CA GLN A 728 14.24 21.29 -8.05
C GLN A 728 13.35 22.48 -8.42
N GLN A 729 13.77 23.71 -8.09
CA GLN A 729 13.03 24.92 -8.47
C GLN A 729 13.01 25.15 -9.98
N GLN A 730 14.14 24.94 -10.67
CA GLN A 730 14.18 25.06 -12.13
C GLN A 730 13.33 23.98 -12.80
N LEU A 731 13.29 22.78 -12.23
CA LEU A 731 12.43 21.68 -12.67
C LEU A 731 10.94 22.00 -12.47
N GLU A 732 10.53 22.44 -11.28
CA GLU A 732 9.13 22.79 -10.94
C GLU A 732 8.61 23.99 -11.75
N SER A 733 9.51 24.91 -12.13
CA SER A 733 9.16 26.06 -12.96
C SER A 733 9.23 25.80 -14.47
N GLY A 734 9.60 24.59 -14.89
CA GLY A 734 9.73 24.23 -16.31
C GLY A 734 10.91 24.89 -17.03
N ASN A 735 11.83 25.54 -16.31
CA ASN A 735 12.95 26.30 -16.88
C ASN A 735 14.29 25.55 -16.82
N LEU A 736 14.26 24.23 -16.63
CA LEU A 736 15.48 23.44 -16.43
C LEU A 736 16.41 23.51 -17.67
N GLY A 737 15.86 23.48 -18.88
CA GLY A 737 16.61 23.67 -20.12
C GLY A 737 17.35 25.00 -20.19
N ASP A 738 16.65 26.12 -19.97
CA ASP A 738 17.23 27.48 -19.95
C ASP A 738 18.29 27.63 -18.86
N PHE A 739 18.08 27.03 -17.69
CA PHE A 739 19.05 27.03 -16.60
C PHE A 739 20.34 26.31 -17.01
N MET A 740 20.22 25.12 -17.62
CA MET A 740 21.37 24.35 -18.09
C MET A 740 22.13 25.11 -19.19
N GLU A 741 21.43 25.81 -20.08
CA GLU A 741 22.05 26.65 -21.11
C GLU A 741 22.87 27.78 -20.47
N LYS A 742 22.26 28.56 -19.58
CA LYS A 742 22.93 29.66 -18.87
C LYS A 742 24.15 29.15 -18.08
N PHE A 743 24.01 28.01 -17.40
CA PHE A 743 25.11 27.36 -16.70
C PHE A 743 26.27 27.03 -17.66
N CYS A 744 25.97 26.40 -18.80
CA CYS A 744 26.96 26.08 -19.82
C CYS A 744 27.64 27.33 -20.38
N GLN A 745 26.90 28.41 -20.65
CA GLN A 745 27.47 29.69 -21.09
C GLN A 745 28.41 30.31 -20.05
N ILE A 746 28.12 30.14 -18.75
CA ILE A 746 28.99 30.61 -17.66
C ILE A 746 30.26 29.76 -17.58
N GLU A 747 30.14 28.43 -17.57
CA GLU A 747 31.30 27.52 -17.55
C GLU A 747 32.23 27.79 -18.73
N ARG A 748 31.68 28.02 -19.93
CA ARG A 748 32.43 28.46 -21.12
C ARG A 748 33.24 29.74 -20.88
N LYS A 749 32.60 30.76 -20.30
CA LYS A 749 33.26 32.03 -19.98
C LYS A 749 34.37 31.84 -18.93
N VAL A 750 34.10 31.03 -17.90
CA VAL A 750 35.08 30.71 -16.86
C VAL A 750 36.28 29.96 -17.42
N ALA A 751 36.08 28.96 -18.28
CA ALA A 751 37.14 28.23 -18.97
C ALA A 751 38.04 29.18 -19.78
N ARG A 752 37.45 30.09 -20.55
CA ARG A 752 38.17 31.12 -21.33
C ARG A 752 38.97 32.07 -20.44
N ILE A 753 38.40 32.54 -19.33
CA ILE A 753 39.09 33.48 -18.41
C ILE A 753 40.22 32.78 -17.64
N THR A 754 40.01 31.51 -17.27
CA THR A 754 40.98 30.74 -16.46
C THR A 754 42.02 30.00 -17.30
N ASN A 755 41.96 30.14 -18.62
CA ASN A 755 42.80 29.41 -19.59
C ASN A 755 42.80 27.89 -19.36
N LYS A 756 41.65 27.34 -18.97
CA LYS A 756 41.41 25.91 -18.77
C LYS A 756 40.57 25.36 -19.92
N ASP A 757 40.77 24.09 -20.24
CA ASP A 757 39.96 23.41 -21.26
C ASP A 757 38.48 23.33 -20.86
N GLU A 758 37.59 23.70 -21.79
CA GLU A 758 36.14 23.54 -21.63
C GLU A 758 35.79 22.05 -21.61
N CYS A 759 34.90 21.64 -20.70
CA CYS A 759 34.42 20.27 -20.68
C CYS A 759 33.57 19.97 -21.94
N ALA A 760 33.83 18.86 -22.62
CA ALA A 760 33.14 18.48 -23.87
C ALA A 760 31.60 18.46 -23.74
N CYS A 761 31.07 18.16 -22.55
CA CYS A 761 29.62 18.18 -22.31
C CYS A 761 29.00 19.59 -22.44
N VAL A 762 29.76 20.65 -22.14
CA VAL A 762 29.31 22.05 -22.25
C VAL A 762 29.21 22.43 -23.73
N THR A 763 30.23 22.08 -24.53
CA THR A 763 30.22 22.30 -25.97
C THR A 763 29.08 21.54 -26.65
N TRP A 764 28.94 20.26 -26.32
CA TRP A 764 27.87 19.41 -26.82
C TRP A 764 26.48 19.99 -26.52
N PHE A 765 26.23 20.39 -25.27
CA PHE A 765 24.92 20.90 -24.86
C PHE A 765 24.55 22.20 -25.59
N LEU A 766 25.48 23.16 -25.66
CA LEU A 766 25.22 24.45 -26.31
C LEU A 766 24.99 24.32 -27.82
N ASN A 767 25.72 23.42 -28.49
CA ASN A 767 25.48 23.14 -29.90
C ASN A 767 24.08 22.53 -30.10
N ARG A 768 23.69 21.57 -29.27
CA ARG A 768 22.37 20.93 -29.36
C ARG A 768 21.22 21.89 -29.06
N TYR A 769 21.38 22.73 -28.04
CA TYR A 769 20.40 23.76 -27.64
C TYR A 769 20.16 24.80 -28.74
N SER A 770 21.22 25.18 -29.46
CA SER A 770 21.15 26.16 -30.55
C SER A 770 20.42 25.64 -31.79
N SER A 771 20.47 24.32 -32.03
CA SER A 771 19.86 23.70 -33.21
C SER A 771 18.38 23.35 -33.03
N ASN A 772 17.93 23.05 -31.82
CA ASN A 772 16.54 22.69 -31.51
C ASN A 772 16.31 22.84 -29.98
N PRO A 773 15.20 23.45 -29.51
CA PRO A 773 14.92 23.56 -28.08
C PRO A 773 15.00 22.20 -27.37
N PHE A 774 15.99 22.05 -26.50
CA PHE A 774 16.15 20.88 -25.64
C PHE A 774 15.11 20.94 -24.53
N LEU A 775 13.90 20.40 -24.79
CA LEU A 775 12.76 20.46 -23.88
C LEU A 775 13.03 19.59 -22.64
N VAL A 776 13.21 20.19 -21.47
CA VAL A 776 13.39 19.46 -20.20
C VAL A 776 12.55 20.12 -19.11
N PRO A 777 11.63 19.39 -18.46
CA PRO A 777 11.35 17.95 -18.59
C PRO A 777 10.56 17.60 -19.87
N ASN A 778 10.74 16.39 -20.39
CA ASN A 778 10.03 15.85 -21.54
C ASN A 778 9.10 14.69 -21.13
N ARG A 779 8.02 15.04 -20.42
CA ARG A 779 7.11 14.04 -19.83
C ARG A 779 6.24 13.33 -20.86
N ASP A 780 5.98 13.99 -22.00
CA ASP A 780 5.01 13.55 -23.00
C ASP A 780 5.59 12.64 -24.09
N ALA A 781 6.92 12.50 -24.18
CA ALA A 781 7.53 11.60 -25.15
C ALA A 781 7.14 10.13 -24.93
N THR A 782 6.73 9.49 -26.02
CA THR A 782 6.24 8.10 -26.05
C THR A 782 7.36 7.08 -26.30
N ALA A 783 8.55 7.53 -26.72
CA ALA A 783 9.74 6.74 -27.00
C ALA A 783 11.03 7.55 -26.76
N TYR A 784 12.19 6.89 -26.88
CA TYR A 784 13.51 7.53 -26.70
C TYR A 784 14.17 7.71 -28.07
N GLU A 785 14.77 8.89 -28.28
CA GLU A 785 15.44 9.25 -29.55
C GLU A 785 16.54 8.27 -29.93
N ILE A 786 17.32 7.77 -28.96
CA ILE A 786 18.37 6.76 -29.18
C ILE A 786 17.89 5.53 -29.95
N TRP A 787 16.63 5.11 -29.74
CA TRP A 787 16.07 3.96 -30.45
C TRP A 787 15.63 4.33 -31.86
N TYR A 788 15.09 5.53 -32.07
CA TYR A 788 14.77 6.03 -33.42
C TYR A 788 16.04 6.14 -34.26
N THR A 789 17.12 6.69 -33.70
CA THR A 789 18.43 6.78 -34.37
C THR A 789 18.98 5.40 -34.68
N ALA A 790 18.93 4.45 -33.73
CA ALA A 790 19.36 3.07 -33.97
C ALA A 790 18.56 2.38 -35.09
N VAL A 791 17.25 2.60 -35.15
CA VAL A 791 16.37 2.03 -36.19
C VAL A 791 16.67 2.65 -37.54
N ALA A 792 16.79 3.98 -37.63
CA ALA A 792 17.14 4.68 -38.85
C ALA A 792 18.48 4.20 -39.42
N HIS A 793 19.52 4.11 -38.57
CA HIS A 793 20.82 3.59 -38.98
C HIS A 793 20.77 2.12 -39.42
N THR A 794 19.92 1.30 -38.80
CA THR A 794 19.78 -0.11 -39.20
C THR A 794 19.07 -0.24 -40.54
N ILE A 795 18.04 0.59 -40.80
CA ILE A 795 17.35 0.65 -42.09
C ILE A 795 18.34 1.06 -43.19
N GLU A 796 19.13 2.11 -42.94
CA GLU A 796 20.14 2.62 -43.87
C GLU A 796 21.23 1.58 -44.13
N SER A 797 21.78 0.97 -43.08
CA SER A 797 22.85 -0.02 -43.20
C SER A 797 22.44 -1.26 -43.99
N PHE A 798 21.16 -1.62 -43.97
CA PHE A 798 20.63 -2.73 -44.76
C PHE A 798 20.05 -2.31 -46.13
N GLY A 799 20.01 -1.01 -46.45
CA GLY A 799 19.38 -0.50 -47.67
C GLY A 799 17.88 -0.81 -47.76
N LEU A 800 17.17 -0.71 -46.63
CA LEU A 800 15.75 -1.08 -46.52
C LEU A 800 14.79 0.11 -46.67
N GLU A 801 15.26 1.31 -46.99
CA GLU A 801 14.46 2.55 -47.05
C GLU A 801 13.25 2.38 -47.97
N ASN A 802 13.51 1.95 -49.22
CA ASN A 802 12.47 1.68 -50.20
C ASN A 802 11.50 0.57 -49.77
N ARG A 803 11.92 -0.37 -48.92
CA ARG A 803 11.04 -1.44 -48.42
C ARG A 803 10.11 -0.89 -47.34
N PHE A 804 10.60 -0.07 -46.43
CA PHE A 804 9.80 0.52 -45.37
C PHE A 804 8.84 1.61 -45.88
N ASP A 805 9.27 2.44 -46.84
CA ASP A 805 8.42 3.45 -47.49
C ASP A 805 7.21 2.84 -48.22
N ASN A 806 7.36 1.59 -48.69
CA ASN A 806 6.29 0.82 -49.32
C ASN A 806 5.41 0.03 -48.33
N GLY A 807 5.56 0.23 -47.02
CA GLY A 807 4.73 -0.39 -45.99
C GLY A 807 5.00 -1.88 -45.75
N LEU A 808 6.21 -2.36 -46.05
CA LEU A 808 6.57 -3.77 -45.93
C LEU A 808 6.47 -4.27 -44.47
N LYS A 809 5.96 -5.49 -44.31
CA LYS A 809 5.87 -6.21 -43.04
C LYS A 809 6.96 -7.28 -42.99
N LEU A 810 7.81 -7.24 -41.97
CA LEU A 810 8.83 -8.27 -41.75
C LEU A 810 8.18 -9.58 -41.26
N ASP A 811 8.65 -10.72 -41.78
CA ASP A 811 8.34 -12.03 -41.19
C ASP A 811 9.00 -12.19 -39.81
N GLN A 812 8.65 -13.23 -39.05
CA GLN A 812 9.17 -13.42 -37.69
C GLN A 812 10.72 -13.53 -37.63
N TRP A 813 11.35 -14.09 -38.66
CA TRP A 813 12.80 -14.28 -38.72
C TRP A 813 13.52 -12.99 -39.11
N GLN A 814 12.95 -12.26 -40.07
CA GLN A 814 13.40 -10.93 -40.46
C GLN A 814 13.29 -9.95 -39.30
N ALA A 815 12.18 -10.00 -38.54
CA ALA A 815 12.01 -9.17 -37.36
C ALA A 815 13.04 -9.50 -36.26
N ASP A 816 13.32 -10.78 -36.00
CA ASP A 816 14.33 -11.19 -35.01
C ASP A 816 15.74 -10.70 -35.38
N ILE A 817 16.13 -10.81 -36.66
CA ILE A 817 17.42 -10.31 -37.15
C ILE A 817 17.45 -8.78 -37.06
N PHE A 818 16.41 -8.11 -37.54
CA PHE A 818 16.33 -6.64 -37.49
C PHE A 818 16.44 -6.12 -36.05
N ASP A 819 15.69 -6.71 -35.11
CA ASP A 819 15.73 -6.34 -33.69
C ASP A 819 17.12 -6.55 -33.06
N LEU A 820 17.82 -7.64 -33.42
CA LEU A 820 19.20 -7.86 -32.98
C LEU A 820 20.10 -6.70 -33.45
N TYR A 821 20.05 -6.37 -34.73
CA TYR A 821 20.92 -5.34 -35.30
C TYR A 821 20.60 -3.94 -34.75
N VAL A 822 19.33 -3.61 -34.55
CA VAL A 822 18.92 -2.37 -33.85
C VAL A 822 19.53 -2.32 -32.44
N ALA A 823 19.46 -3.42 -31.67
CA ALA A 823 20.03 -3.47 -30.33
C ALA A 823 21.57 -3.37 -30.32
N LEU A 824 22.24 -3.91 -31.34
CA LEU A 824 23.70 -3.89 -31.44
C LEU A 824 24.27 -2.58 -31.99
N GLN A 825 23.45 -1.71 -32.60
CA GLN A 825 23.92 -0.44 -33.16
C GLN A 825 24.84 0.32 -32.20
N PRO A 826 25.97 0.89 -32.66
CA PRO A 826 26.90 1.63 -31.79
C PRO A 826 26.24 2.76 -31.00
N THR A 827 25.17 3.35 -31.54
CA THR A 827 24.37 4.41 -30.92
C THR A 827 23.73 3.97 -29.60
N ILE A 828 23.42 2.69 -29.42
CA ILE A 828 22.80 2.14 -28.19
C ILE A 828 23.63 1.06 -27.49
N TRP A 829 24.30 0.19 -28.25
CA TRP A 829 25.18 -0.88 -27.79
C TRP A 829 24.55 -1.75 -26.68
N HIS A 830 23.35 -2.24 -26.95
CA HIS A 830 22.64 -3.17 -26.07
C HIS A 830 23.00 -4.62 -26.42
N VAL A 831 24.12 -5.08 -25.88
CA VAL A 831 24.59 -6.47 -26.03
C VAL A 831 23.60 -7.44 -25.35
N PRO A 832 23.05 -8.45 -26.06
CA PRO A 832 22.08 -9.37 -25.49
C PRO A 832 22.55 -10.08 -24.21
N ASP A 833 21.62 -10.23 -23.26
CA ASP A 833 21.79 -10.93 -21.99
C ASP A 833 20.60 -11.85 -21.69
N ILE A 834 20.65 -12.56 -20.56
CA ILE A 834 19.64 -13.54 -20.15
C ILE A 834 18.19 -13.00 -20.09
N TYR A 835 17.99 -11.68 -20.09
CA TYR A 835 16.67 -11.05 -20.11
C TYR A 835 16.12 -10.81 -21.52
N SER A 836 16.92 -11.03 -22.57
CA SER A 836 16.56 -10.87 -23.98
C SER A 836 16.45 -12.22 -24.69
N SER A 837 15.43 -12.40 -25.52
CA SER A 837 15.30 -13.59 -26.37
C SER A 837 16.46 -13.72 -27.37
N SER A 838 17.07 -12.60 -27.77
CA SER A 838 18.27 -12.58 -28.61
C SER A 838 19.46 -13.33 -27.99
N TRP A 839 19.50 -13.45 -26.66
CA TRP A 839 20.59 -14.14 -25.97
C TRP A 839 20.67 -15.62 -26.32
N ILE A 840 19.50 -16.28 -26.41
CA ILE A 840 19.42 -17.69 -26.79
C ILE A 840 19.33 -17.87 -28.31
N LYS A 841 18.61 -16.99 -29.01
CA LYS A 841 18.40 -17.08 -30.47
C LYS A 841 19.70 -16.97 -31.27
N PHE A 842 20.59 -16.05 -30.86
CA PHE A 842 21.80 -15.70 -31.60
C PHE A 842 23.09 -16.18 -30.91
N GLY A 843 22.99 -17.12 -29.97
CA GLY A 843 24.18 -17.79 -29.41
C GLY A 843 24.97 -17.01 -28.35
N PHE A 844 24.51 -15.83 -27.91
CA PHE A 844 25.16 -15.13 -26.77
C PHE A 844 25.10 -15.93 -25.46
N CYS A 845 24.22 -16.93 -25.37
CA CYS A 845 24.12 -17.87 -24.26
C CYS A 845 25.36 -18.77 -24.07
N TYR A 846 26.17 -18.97 -25.11
CA TYR A 846 27.44 -19.71 -24.98
C TYR A 846 28.55 -18.88 -24.35
N CYS A 847 28.43 -17.55 -24.35
CA CYS A 847 29.44 -16.66 -23.81
C CYS A 847 29.43 -16.70 -22.28
N ARG A 848 30.60 -16.89 -21.66
CA ARG A 848 30.79 -16.94 -20.20
C ARG A 848 31.14 -15.59 -19.58
N SER A 849 31.57 -14.64 -20.40
CA SER A 849 31.96 -13.29 -19.97
C SER A 849 31.33 -12.19 -20.83
N PHE A 850 31.32 -10.96 -20.31
CA PHE A 850 30.92 -9.80 -21.11
C PHE A 850 31.87 -9.54 -22.29
N GLN A 851 33.16 -9.85 -22.13
CA GLN A 851 34.14 -9.72 -23.20
C GLN A 851 33.77 -10.62 -24.40
N GLN A 852 33.47 -11.89 -24.15
CA GLN A 852 33.04 -12.83 -25.20
C GLN A 852 31.73 -12.40 -25.85
N ARG A 853 30.75 -11.91 -25.08
CA ARG A 853 29.50 -11.37 -25.64
C ARG A 853 29.76 -10.14 -26.51
N SER A 854 30.67 -9.26 -26.10
CA SER A 854 31.05 -8.08 -26.85
C SER A 854 31.78 -8.44 -28.15
N GLN A 855 32.67 -9.43 -28.12
CA GLN A 855 33.34 -9.95 -29.31
C GLN A 855 32.32 -10.53 -30.31
N LEU A 856 31.39 -11.38 -29.84
CA LEU A 856 30.33 -11.92 -30.69
C LEU A 856 29.43 -10.81 -31.29
N ALA A 857 29.06 -9.80 -30.49
CA ALA A 857 28.32 -8.64 -30.97
C ALA A 857 29.05 -7.89 -32.09
N TRP A 858 30.37 -7.68 -31.94
CA TRP A 858 31.19 -7.08 -32.99
C TRP A 858 31.21 -7.92 -34.28
N LYS A 859 31.26 -9.25 -34.18
CA LYS A 859 31.19 -10.13 -35.37
C LYS A 859 29.87 -9.99 -36.13
N TYR A 860 28.76 -9.82 -35.43
CA TYR A 860 27.49 -9.49 -36.08
C TYR A 860 27.55 -8.14 -36.80
N LEU A 861 28.13 -7.10 -36.21
CA LEU A 861 28.27 -5.79 -36.85
C LEU A 861 29.29 -5.76 -38.00
N GLU A 862 30.36 -6.56 -37.93
CA GLU A 862 31.27 -6.77 -39.06
C GLU A 862 30.51 -7.36 -40.26
N LEU A 863 29.55 -8.26 -40.01
CA LEU A 863 28.68 -8.81 -41.06
C LEU A 863 27.76 -7.74 -41.67
N LEU A 864 27.22 -6.81 -40.86
CA LEU A 864 26.45 -5.67 -41.36
C LEU A 864 27.30 -4.71 -42.21
N SER A 865 28.56 -4.53 -41.82
CA SER A 865 29.50 -3.65 -42.53
C SER A 865 30.11 -4.29 -43.79
N SER A 866 29.78 -5.56 -44.04
CA SER A 866 30.20 -6.30 -45.23
C SER A 866 29.18 -6.15 -46.37
N ASN A 867 29.47 -6.68 -47.56
CA ASN A 867 28.52 -6.70 -48.68
C ASN A 867 27.40 -7.77 -48.53
N ALA A 868 27.09 -8.22 -47.31
CA ALA A 868 26.04 -9.23 -47.08
C ALA A 868 24.65 -8.57 -47.15
N MET A 869 23.75 -9.13 -47.94
CA MET A 869 22.37 -8.62 -48.01
C MET A 869 21.57 -9.06 -46.79
N PHE A 870 20.59 -8.24 -46.37
CA PHE A 870 19.68 -8.56 -45.26
C PHE A 870 19.03 -9.95 -45.40
N ASP A 871 18.53 -10.28 -46.60
CA ASP A 871 17.87 -11.55 -46.85
C ASP A 871 18.83 -12.76 -46.83
N ASP A 872 20.13 -12.55 -47.16
CA ASP A 872 21.16 -13.59 -47.07
C ASP A 872 21.46 -13.93 -45.61
N ILE A 873 21.54 -12.92 -44.75
CA ILE A 873 21.72 -13.08 -43.31
C ILE A 873 20.52 -13.82 -42.70
N VAL A 874 19.30 -13.44 -43.09
CA VAL A 874 18.07 -14.12 -42.65
C VAL A 874 18.05 -15.58 -43.11
N SER A 875 18.47 -15.85 -44.35
CA SER A 875 18.56 -17.21 -44.91
C SER A 875 19.60 -18.05 -44.16
N ALA A 876 20.78 -17.50 -43.90
CA ALA A 876 21.85 -18.16 -43.15
C ALA A 876 21.43 -18.44 -41.70
N TYR A 877 20.67 -17.54 -41.07
CA TYR A 877 20.12 -17.78 -39.74
C TYR A 877 19.09 -18.92 -39.76
N LYS A 878 18.15 -18.91 -40.71
CA LYS A 878 17.13 -19.98 -40.88
C LYS A 878 17.75 -21.36 -41.08
N THR A 879 18.87 -21.42 -41.82
CA THR A 879 19.57 -22.67 -42.16
C THR A 879 20.70 -23.02 -41.20
N SER A 880 20.91 -22.23 -40.13
CA SER A 880 22.00 -22.39 -39.16
C SER A 880 23.42 -22.35 -39.78
N SER A 881 23.60 -21.61 -40.88
CA SER A 881 24.85 -21.44 -41.62
C SER A 881 25.47 -20.04 -41.48
N LEU A 882 25.15 -19.31 -40.40
CA LEU A 882 25.72 -17.98 -40.13
C LEU A 882 27.25 -17.99 -40.04
N GLU A 883 27.83 -19.07 -39.50
CA GLU A 883 29.28 -19.26 -39.46
C GLU A 883 29.90 -19.29 -40.86
N ASP A 884 29.30 -20.06 -41.78
CA ASP A 884 29.78 -20.16 -43.17
C ASP A 884 29.63 -18.84 -43.91
N LEU A 885 28.53 -18.11 -43.66
CA LEU A 885 28.33 -16.77 -44.20
C LEU A 885 29.41 -15.80 -43.70
N MET A 886 29.66 -15.76 -42.39
CA MET A 886 30.72 -14.92 -41.80
C MET A 886 32.10 -15.25 -42.39
N ARG A 887 32.42 -16.54 -42.53
CA ARG A 887 33.67 -16.99 -43.17
C ARG A 887 33.78 -16.53 -44.62
N THR A 888 32.70 -16.61 -45.39
CA THR A 888 32.65 -16.18 -46.80
C THR A 888 32.87 -14.67 -46.93
N HIS A 889 32.44 -13.90 -45.94
CA HIS A 889 32.65 -12.45 -45.88
C HIS A 889 33.98 -12.05 -45.19
N GLY A 890 34.89 -13.01 -44.93
CA GLY A 890 36.21 -12.74 -44.38
C GLY A 890 36.22 -12.38 -42.89
N ILE A 891 35.17 -12.70 -42.16
CA ILE A 891 35.01 -12.39 -40.73
C ILE A 891 35.65 -13.50 -39.89
N ASP A 892 36.63 -13.13 -39.06
CA ASP A 892 37.33 -14.06 -38.19
C ASP A 892 36.46 -14.49 -37.00
N ILE A 893 35.85 -15.68 -37.10
CA ILE A 893 35.06 -16.34 -36.06
C ILE A 893 35.66 -17.65 -35.47
N PRO A 894 36.63 -18.37 -36.10
CA PRO A 894 37.17 -19.62 -35.58
C PRO A 894 37.62 -19.62 -34.12
N GLU A 895 38.20 -18.52 -33.62
CA GLU A 895 38.60 -18.42 -32.20
C GLU A 895 37.40 -18.57 -31.25
N LEU A 896 36.29 -17.88 -31.54
CA LEU A 896 35.05 -17.99 -30.76
C LEU A 896 34.45 -19.41 -30.86
N ILE A 897 34.50 -20.03 -32.04
CA ILE A 897 34.03 -21.40 -32.23
C ILE A 897 34.88 -22.39 -31.40
N MET A 898 36.20 -22.20 -31.37
CA MET A 898 37.12 -23.01 -30.54
C MET A 898 36.84 -22.86 -29.04
N GLU A 899 36.41 -21.67 -28.59
CA GLU A 899 35.93 -21.45 -27.23
C GLU A 899 34.52 -22.02 -26.97
N GLY A 900 33.88 -22.58 -28.00
CA GLY A 900 32.56 -23.20 -27.95
C GLY A 900 31.40 -22.22 -28.08
N ILE A 901 31.64 -21.01 -28.59
CA ILE A 901 30.65 -19.96 -28.81
C ILE A 901 30.14 -20.05 -30.24
N ASN A 902 28.90 -20.50 -30.43
CA ASN A 902 28.31 -20.67 -31.76
C ASN A 902 27.25 -19.59 -32.03
N PRO A 903 27.23 -18.91 -33.19
CA PRO A 903 26.26 -17.85 -33.51
C PRO A 903 24.88 -18.42 -33.93
N ARG A 904 24.36 -19.39 -33.18
CA ARG A 904 23.11 -20.09 -33.46
C ARG A 904 22.38 -20.46 -32.19
N ARG A 905 21.09 -20.78 -32.32
CA ARG A 905 20.28 -21.33 -31.25
C ARG A 905 20.85 -22.68 -30.76
N PRO A 906 20.86 -22.96 -29.44
CA PRO A 906 21.23 -24.27 -28.92
C PRO A 906 20.38 -25.42 -29.45
N PRO A 907 20.96 -26.62 -29.59
CA PRO A 907 20.19 -27.83 -29.91
C PRO A 907 19.16 -28.10 -28.80
N PRO A 908 18.08 -28.87 -29.07
CA PRO A 908 16.98 -29.08 -28.11
C PRO A 908 17.42 -29.54 -26.71
N SER A 909 18.45 -30.37 -26.61
CA SER A 909 19.03 -30.85 -25.35
C SER A 909 19.55 -29.72 -24.48
N GLU A 910 20.46 -28.92 -25.01
CA GLU A 910 21.03 -27.75 -24.33
C GLU A 910 20.00 -26.63 -24.12
N TYR A 911 19.11 -26.45 -25.09
CA TYR A 911 18.07 -25.42 -25.07
C TYR A 911 17.22 -25.49 -23.80
N SER A 912 16.91 -26.70 -23.31
CA SER A 912 16.15 -26.89 -22.06
C SER A 912 16.84 -26.27 -20.83
N VAL A 913 18.17 -26.34 -20.74
CA VAL A 913 18.95 -25.78 -19.62
C VAL A 913 19.01 -24.26 -19.73
N TYR A 914 19.30 -23.73 -20.92
CA TYR A 914 19.31 -22.27 -21.13
C TYR A 914 17.91 -21.67 -20.90
N ARG A 915 16.85 -22.39 -21.25
CA ARG A 915 15.46 -22.00 -20.97
C ARG A 915 15.14 -22.01 -19.48
N LEU A 916 15.62 -23.01 -18.73
CA LEU A 916 15.55 -23.00 -17.27
C LEU A 916 16.25 -21.76 -16.70
N MET A 917 17.44 -21.42 -17.20
CA MET A 917 18.19 -20.24 -16.76
C MET A 917 17.37 -18.95 -16.94
N ILE A 918 16.77 -18.77 -18.13
CA ILE A 918 15.86 -17.65 -18.41
C ILE A 918 14.67 -17.67 -17.45
N GLY A 919 14.01 -18.82 -17.27
CA GLY A 919 12.83 -18.95 -16.41
C GLY A 919 13.11 -18.62 -14.93
N VAL A 920 14.27 -19.05 -14.41
CA VAL A 920 14.71 -18.77 -13.03
C VAL A 920 15.05 -17.30 -12.85
N GLU A 921 15.83 -16.71 -13.77
CA GLU A 921 16.16 -15.29 -13.69
C GLU A 921 14.91 -14.43 -13.85
N HIS A 922 13.99 -14.79 -14.76
CA HIS A 922 12.72 -14.12 -14.93
C HIS A 922 11.87 -14.18 -13.66
N ALA A 923 11.62 -15.37 -13.10
CA ALA A 923 10.81 -15.57 -11.89
C ALA A 923 11.34 -14.80 -10.66
N LEU A 924 12.65 -14.57 -10.59
CA LEU A 924 13.30 -13.86 -9.48
C LEU A 924 13.60 -12.38 -9.78
N SER A 925 13.37 -11.92 -11.02
CA SER A 925 13.69 -10.55 -11.44
C SER A 925 12.65 -9.52 -11.02
N GLY A 926 11.38 -9.92 -10.85
CA GLY A 926 10.25 -9.01 -10.65
C GLY A 926 9.96 -8.09 -11.84
N ARG A 927 10.58 -8.33 -13.00
CA ARG A 927 10.35 -7.57 -14.23
C ARG A 927 9.11 -8.09 -14.95
N TRP A 928 8.38 -7.19 -15.61
CA TRP A 928 7.19 -7.55 -16.37
C TRP A 928 7.54 -8.36 -17.62
N CYS A 929 6.74 -9.38 -17.94
CA CYS A 929 6.85 -10.13 -19.18
C CYS A 929 5.44 -10.43 -19.70
N PRO A 930 5.21 -10.46 -21.02
CA PRO A 930 3.92 -10.86 -21.59
C PRO A 930 3.45 -12.25 -21.14
N CYS A 931 4.34 -13.11 -20.62
CA CYS A 931 3.96 -14.40 -20.06
C CYS A 931 2.97 -14.30 -18.87
N PHE A 932 2.90 -13.14 -18.20
CA PHE A 932 1.93 -12.84 -17.15
C PHE A 932 0.51 -12.64 -17.66
N GLU A 933 0.34 -12.29 -18.94
CA GLU A 933 -0.98 -12.24 -19.55
C GLU A 933 -1.55 -13.66 -19.66
N PHE A 934 -2.75 -13.84 -19.13
CA PHE A 934 -3.48 -15.10 -19.24
C PHE A 934 -3.87 -15.33 -20.70
N ARG A 935 -3.45 -16.46 -21.27
CA ARG A 935 -3.85 -16.90 -22.61
C ARG A 935 -4.29 -18.36 -22.53
N GLU A 936 -5.54 -18.62 -22.91
CA GLU A 936 -6.05 -19.99 -23.04
C GLU A 936 -5.25 -20.76 -24.09
N GLY A 937 -4.96 -22.05 -23.85
CA GLY A 937 -4.34 -22.92 -24.85
C GLY A 937 -2.80 -23.00 -24.89
N ARG A 938 -2.07 -22.55 -23.86
CA ARG A 938 -0.60 -22.76 -23.77
C ARG A 938 -0.28 -24.26 -23.64
N ARG A 939 0.11 -24.92 -24.75
CA ARG A 939 0.43 -26.37 -24.77
C ARG A 939 1.67 -26.76 -23.96
N CYS A 940 2.60 -25.83 -23.70
CA CYS A 940 3.87 -26.11 -23.03
C CYS A 940 3.99 -25.57 -21.60
N HIS A 941 2.95 -24.98 -21.01
CA HIS A 941 2.94 -24.54 -19.61
C HIS A 941 1.74 -25.15 -18.87
N ALA A 942 1.88 -25.40 -17.56
CA ALA A 942 0.72 -25.75 -16.74
C ALA A 942 -0.24 -24.56 -16.63
N TYR A 943 -1.54 -24.81 -16.46
CA TYR A 943 -2.59 -23.78 -16.49
C TYR A 943 -2.34 -22.59 -15.53
N PHE A 944 -1.66 -22.84 -14.39
CA PHE A 944 -1.33 -21.83 -13.39
C PHE A 944 0.14 -21.41 -13.37
N GLU A 945 0.97 -21.96 -14.26
CA GLU A 945 2.40 -21.68 -14.29
C GLU A 945 2.75 -20.70 -15.41
N THR A 946 3.34 -19.56 -15.06
CA THR A 946 3.66 -18.49 -16.02
C THR A 946 5.16 -18.37 -16.32
N HIS A 947 6.06 -18.95 -15.52
CA HIS A 947 7.50 -18.71 -15.62
C HIS A 947 8.30 -19.91 -16.13
N LEU A 948 7.98 -21.13 -15.69
CA LEU A 948 8.66 -22.35 -16.16
C LEU A 948 7.78 -23.09 -17.17
N ASP A 949 8.38 -23.61 -18.23
CA ASP A 949 7.69 -24.53 -19.13
C ASP A 949 7.60 -25.93 -18.51
N SER A 950 6.73 -26.76 -19.07
CA SER A 950 6.50 -28.14 -18.65
C SER A 950 7.78 -28.97 -18.61
N GLU A 951 8.70 -28.77 -19.57
CA GLU A 951 10.00 -29.42 -19.59
C GLU A 951 10.86 -29.01 -18.39
N SER A 952 10.95 -27.71 -18.10
CA SER A 952 11.69 -27.24 -16.93
C SER A 952 11.04 -27.67 -15.62
N ASP A 953 9.71 -27.70 -15.57
CA ASP A 953 8.96 -28.09 -14.37
C ASP A 953 9.24 -29.56 -14.01
N ALA A 954 9.17 -30.45 -15.00
CA ALA A 954 9.40 -31.88 -14.81
C ALA A 954 10.88 -32.25 -14.61
N ASN A 955 11.76 -31.84 -15.52
CA ASN A 955 13.11 -32.39 -15.61
C ASN A 955 14.09 -31.81 -14.57
N PHE A 956 13.75 -30.70 -13.91
CA PHE A 956 14.63 -30.01 -12.96
C PHE A 956 14.09 -29.99 -11.52
N GLY A 957 13.13 -30.87 -11.22
CA GLY A 957 12.66 -31.15 -9.85
C GLY A 957 11.62 -30.17 -9.31
N PHE A 958 11.04 -29.33 -10.16
CA PHE A 958 9.98 -28.37 -9.82
C PHE A 958 8.58 -29.01 -9.78
N HIS A 959 8.42 -30.17 -10.40
CA HIS A 959 7.16 -30.88 -10.47
C HIS A 959 6.65 -31.28 -9.08
N LEU A 960 5.36 -31.03 -8.83
CA LEU A 960 4.67 -31.30 -7.56
C LEU A 960 5.29 -30.64 -6.33
N THR A 961 6.09 -29.59 -6.52
CA THR A 961 6.64 -28.79 -5.43
C THR A 961 5.57 -27.89 -4.80
N SER A 962 5.65 -27.71 -3.50
CA SER A 962 4.95 -26.63 -2.78
C SER A 962 5.53 -25.26 -3.14
N SER A 963 4.82 -24.17 -2.85
CA SER A 963 5.32 -22.81 -3.10
C SER A 963 6.68 -22.52 -2.43
N TRP A 964 6.92 -23.11 -1.26
CA TRP A 964 8.19 -22.96 -0.54
C TRP A 964 9.32 -23.77 -1.21
N GLU A 965 9.07 -25.04 -1.55
CA GLU A 965 10.01 -25.91 -2.25
C GLU A 965 10.40 -25.32 -3.61
N ARG A 966 9.42 -24.76 -4.33
CA ARG A 966 9.62 -24.05 -5.60
C ARG A 966 10.51 -22.81 -5.42
N TRP A 967 10.21 -21.96 -4.43
CA TRP A 967 11.04 -20.80 -4.12
C TRP A 967 12.47 -21.19 -3.75
N GLN A 968 12.64 -22.27 -2.98
CA GLN A 968 13.96 -22.78 -2.60
C GLN A 968 14.75 -23.26 -3.82
N LEU A 969 14.12 -23.99 -4.74
CA LEU A 969 14.74 -24.43 -5.99
C LEU A 969 15.11 -23.26 -6.92
N LEU A 970 14.24 -22.25 -7.07
CA LEU A 970 14.56 -21.06 -7.87
C LEU A 970 15.82 -20.37 -7.34
N ASN A 971 15.94 -20.18 -6.02
CA ASN A 971 17.12 -19.57 -5.42
C ASN A 971 18.37 -20.46 -5.54
N PHE A 972 18.22 -21.78 -5.42
CA PHE A 972 19.31 -22.72 -5.62
C PHE A 972 19.84 -22.69 -7.05
N TYR A 973 18.98 -22.77 -8.06
CA TYR A 973 19.40 -22.69 -9.46
C TYR A 973 20.02 -21.34 -9.79
N LYS A 974 19.48 -20.23 -9.26
CA LYS A 974 20.10 -18.90 -9.41
C LYS A 974 21.51 -18.84 -8.82
N TYR A 975 21.75 -19.51 -7.70
CA TYR A 975 23.08 -19.64 -7.12
C TYR A 975 23.98 -20.53 -7.98
N LEU A 976 23.47 -21.69 -8.41
CA LEU A 976 24.18 -22.66 -9.24
C LEU A 976 24.72 -22.02 -10.53
N PHE A 977 23.90 -21.24 -11.23
CA PHE A 977 24.27 -20.60 -12.51
C PHE A 977 25.39 -19.56 -12.38
N ARG A 978 25.75 -19.15 -11.16
CA ARG A 978 26.83 -18.18 -10.90
C ARG A 978 28.14 -18.85 -10.47
N LEU A 979 28.15 -20.17 -10.30
CA LEU A 979 29.36 -20.89 -9.97
C LEU A 979 30.31 -20.91 -11.18
N PRO A 980 31.61 -20.69 -10.98
CA PRO A 980 32.58 -20.66 -12.09
C PRO A 980 32.68 -22.01 -12.81
N ASP A 981 32.46 -23.11 -12.09
CA ASP A 981 32.54 -24.48 -12.62
C ASP A 981 31.23 -24.97 -13.25
N PHE A 982 30.15 -24.16 -13.20
CA PHE A 982 28.88 -24.52 -13.81
C PHE A 982 28.97 -24.46 -15.34
N ASP A 983 28.62 -25.55 -16.00
CA ASP A 983 28.52 -25.63 -17.46
C ASP A 983 27.10 -26.09 -17.88
N PRO A 984 26.33 -25.25 -18.60
CA PRO A 984 25.01 -25.62 -19.10
C PRO A 984 25.02 -26.91 -19.96
N ARG A 985 26.11 -27.14 -20.71
CA ARG A 985 26.24 -28.31 -21.60
C ARG A 985 26.41 -29.60 -20.81
N ARG A 986 27.24 -29.58 -19.77
CA ARG A 986 27.41 -30.72 -18.86
C ARG A 986 26.14 -31.03 -18.07
N MET A 987 25.37 -30.00 -17.71
CA MET A 987 24.06 -30.19 -17.10
C MET A 987 23.06 -30.81 -18.07
N ALA A 988 23.08 -30.40 -19.34
CA ALA A 988 22.24 -30.98 -20.38
C ALA A 988 22.61 -32.45 -20.65
N GLU A 989 23.90 -32.76 -20.75
CA GLU A 989 24.41 -34.14 -20.85
C GLU A 989 23.94 -35.00 -19.67
N ALA A 990 24.08 -34.50 -18.43
CA ALA A 990 23.65 -35.22 -17.23
C ALA A 990 22.12 -35.41 -17.15
N LYS A 991 21.33 -34.49 -17.74
CA LYS A 991 19.87 -34.62 -17.85
C LYS A 991 19.47 -35.69 -18.88
N GLU A 992 20.18 -35.77 -20.00
CA GLU A 992 19.91 -36.71 -21.09
C GLU A 992 20.47 -38.12 -20.85
N ASP A 993 21.41 -38.29 -19.91
CA ASP A 993 22.02 -39.58 -19.58
C ASP A 993 20.95 -40.67 -19.32
N SER A 994 21.20 -41.91 -19.74
CA SER A 994 20.35 -43.05 -19.39
C SER A 994 20.16 -43.26 -17.87
N ASP A 995 21.15 -42.90 -17.05
CA ASP A 995 21.07 -42.95 -15.60
C ASP A 995 20.29 -41.74 -15.06
N ARG A 996 19.19 -42.01 -14.35
CA ARG A 996 18.36 -40.98 -13.72
C ARG A 996 19.05 -40.28 -12.56
N GLY A 997 20.13 -40.83 -12.02
CA GLY A 997 20.98 -40.22 -11.00
C GLY A 997 21.99 -39.20 -11.53
N SER A 998 22.30 -39.19 -12.83
CA SER A 998 23.39 -38.38 -13.40
C SER A 998 23.21 -36.87 -13.18
N LEU A 999 21.99 -36.34 -13.30
CA LEU A 999 21.71 -34.92 -13.02
C LEU A 999 22.00 -34.58 -11.55
N GLU A 1000 21.59 -35.43 -10.62
CA GLU A 1000 21.85 -35.22 -9.21
C GLU A 1000 23.35 -35.37 -8.89
N ALA A 1001 24.05 -36.32 -9.51
CA ALA A 1001 25.49 -36.47 -9.37
C ALA A 1001 26.25 -35.24 -9.85
N TYR A 1002 25.85 -34.67 -11.01
CA TYR A 1002 26.41 -33.41 -11.52
C TYR A 1002 26.17 -32.24 -10.55
N LEU A 1003 24.94 -32.10 -10.04
CA LEU A 1003 24.62 -31.04 -9.08
C LEU A 1003 25.39 -31.20 -7.77
N ASN A 1004 25.57 -32.44 -7.28
CA ASN A 1004 26.39 -32.74 -6.09
C ASN A 1004 27.88 -32.47 -6.31
N ALA A 1005 28.40 -32.65 -7.52
CA ALA A 1005 29.79 -32.32 -7.84
C ALA A 1005 30.06 -30.81 -7.75
N LEU A 1006 29.08 -29.97 -8.11
CA LEU A 1006 29.18 -28.51 -7.98
C LEU A 1006 28.87 -28.02 -6.56
N VAL A 1007 27.87 -28.62 -5.92
CA VAL A 1007 27.41 -28.25 -4.58
C VAL A 1007 27.25 -29.53 -3.76
N PRO A 1008 28.23 -29.90 -2.91
CA PRO A 1008 28.13 -31.13 -2.13
C PRO A 1008 26.86 -31.18 -1.26
N ASP A 1009 26.24 -32.36 -1.16
CA ASP A 1009 25.03 -32.62 -0.39
C ASP A 1009 23.82 -31.74 -0.77
N VAL A 1010 23.53 -31.60 -2.07
CA VAL A 1010 22.44 -30.76 -2.59
C VAL A 1010 21.11 -31.07 -1.90
N ARG A 1011 20.77 -32.35 -1.76
CA ARG A 1011 19.52 -32.76 -1.10
C ARG A 1011 19.45 -32.24 0.33
N MET A 1012 20.51 -32.37 1.12
CA MET A 1012 20.52 -31.88 2.50
C MET A 1012 20.41 -30.35 2.56
N LYS A 1013 21.11 -29.63 1.66
CA LYS A 1013 21.09 -28.16 1.60
C LYS A 1013 19.74 -27.59 1.14
N LEU A 1014 19.01 -28.33 0.30
CA LEU A 1014 17.67 -27.98 -0.14
C LEU A 1014 16.59 -28.41 0.85
N SER A 1015 16.80 -29.53 1.55
CA SER A 1015 15.82 -30.10 2.45
C SER A 1015 15.63 -29.26 3.72
N ASP A 1016 14.39 -29.09 4.11
CA ASP A 1016 14.01 -28.62 5.44
C ASP A 1016 13.13 -29.71 6.05
N ARG A 1017 13.59 -30.28 7.17
CA ARG A 1017 12.96 -31.42 7.84
C ARG A 1017 11.45 -31.23 8.10
N TYR A 1018 10.99 -29.99 8.19
CA TYR A 1018 9.60 -29.65 8.46
C TYR A 1018 8.82 -29.24 7.21
N ARG A 1019 9.49 -28.94 6.10
CA ARG A 1019 8.86 -28.32 4.91
C ARG A 1019 9.02 -29.11 3.62
N THR A 1020 9.99 -30.03 3.52
CA THR A 1020 10.27 -30.77 2.28
C THR A 1020 9.83 -32.22 2.33
N SER A 1021 9.32 -32.73 1.21
CA SER A 1021 9.10 -34.17 1.01
C SER A 1021 10.42 -34.96 1.05
N LEU A 1022 10.39 -36.24 1.44
CA LEU A 1022 11.56 -37.14 1.37
C LEU A 1022 12.10 -37.26 -0.08
N LEU A 1023 11.20 -37.17 -1.06
CA LEU A 1023 11.56 -37.26 -2.47
C LEU A 1023 11.99 -35.92 -3.08
N PHE A 1024 12.01 -34.83 -2.29
CA PHE A 1024 12.41 -33.52 -2.76
C PHE A 1024 13.94 -33.35 -2.75
N PRO A 1025 14.52 -32.73 -3.80
CA PRO A 1025 13.92 -32.47 -5.11
C PRO A 1025 13.78 -33.75 -5.96
N ARG A 1026 12.75 -33.80 -6.82
CA ARG A 1026 12.50 -34.94 -7.71
C ARG A 1026 13.32 -34.83 -9.00
N LEU A 1027 14.65 -34.94 -8.89
CA LEU A 1027 15.57 -34.78 -10.02
C LEU A 1027 15.61 -35.99 -10.99
N GLY A 1028 15.02 -37.12 -10.60
CA GLY A 1028 14.93 -38.33 -11.43
C GLY A 1028 13.63 -38.43 -12.24
N ASP A 1029 12.72 -37.46 -12.12
CA ASP A 1029 11.50 -37.40 -12.91
C ASP A 1029 11.84 -36.90 -14.32
N ARG A 1030 11.26 -37.51 -15.36
CA ARG A 1030 11.44 -37.11 -16.76
C ARG A 1030 10.11 -37.14 -17.50
N LEU A 1031 9.90 -36.19 -18.41
CA LEU A 1031 8.76 -36.24 -19.33
C LEU A 1031 8.91 -37.38 -20.33
N GLY A 1032 7.84 -38.16 -20.51
CA GLY A 1032 7.72 -39.13 -21.60
C GLY A 1032 6.67 -38.64 -22.59
N VAL A 1033 7.06 -38.42 -23.84
CA VAL A 1033 6.12 -38.12 -24.93
C VAL A 1033 5.69 -39.43 -25.58
N ARG A 1034 4.38 -39.68 -25.70
CA ARG A 1034 3.83 -40.80 -26.47
C ARG A 1034 3.32 -40.24 -27.80
N VAL A 1035 3.92 -40.66 -28.91
CA VAL A 1035 3.43 -40.39 -30.28
C VAL A 1035 3.05 -41.74 -30.89
N ASP A 1036 1.80 -41.89 -31.34
CA ASP A 1036 1.27 -43.09 -32.01
C ASP A 1036 1.45 -44.43 -31.26
N GLY A 1037 1.24 -44.43 -29.94
CA GLY A 1037 1.27 -45.67 -29.14
C GLY A 1037 2.65 -46.29 -28.95
N GLN A 1038 3.69 -45.73 -29.59
CA GLN A 1038 5.09 -46.01 -29.31
C GLN A 1038 5.65 -44.88 -28.44
N THR A 1039 6.40 -45.26 -27.40
CA THR A 1039 7.14 -44.30 -26.58
C THR A 1039 8.35 -43.87 -27.40
N THR A 1040 8.24 -42.77 -28.15
CA THR A 1040 9.41 -42.18 -28.80
C THR A 1040 10.29 -41.52 -27.74
N PRO A 1041 11.62 -41.65 -27.82
CA PRO A 1041 12.54 -40.96 -26.92
C PRO A 1041 12.68 -39.47 -27.29
N GLN A 1042 11.60 -38.81 -27.71
CA GLN A 1042 11.62 -37.35 -27.78
C GLN A 1042 11.48 -36.81 -26.35
N THR A 1043 12.62 -36.57 -25.72
CA THR A 1043 12.79 -36.03 -24.36
C THR A 1043 12.47 -34.54 -24.26
N HIS A 1044 12.17 -33.90 -25.40
CA HIS A 1044 11.99 -32.46 -25.52
C HIS A 1044 10.61 -32.10 -26.05
N ILE A 1045 9.97 -31.12 -25.41
CA ILE A 1045 8.71 -30.55 -25.89
C ILE A 1045 9.06 -29.28 -26.68
N SER A 1046 8.68 -29.23 -27.96
CA SER A 1046 8.80 -27.98 -28.73
C SER A 1046 7.85 -26.94 -28.14
N CYS A 1047 8.39 -26.03 -27.34
CA CYS A 1047 7.57 -24.97 -26.76
C CYS A 1047 7.46 -23.79 -27.72
N ILE A 1048 6.27 -23.65 -28.29
CA ILE A 1048 5.85 -22.56 -29.18
C ILE A 1048 5.60 -21.22 -28.45
N CYS A 1049 5.68 -21.19 -27.12
CA CYS A 1049 5.58 -19.92 -26.39
C CYS A 1049 6.82 -19.08 -26.70
N LYS A 1050 6.61 -17.78 -26.95
CA LYS A 1050 7.70 -16.79 -27.09
C LYS A 1050 8.65 -16.96 -25.91
N GLU A 1051 9.96 -17.04 -26.19
CA GLU A 1051 10.96 -16.97 -25.12
C GLU A 1051 10.68 -15.74 -24.26
N HIS A 1052 10.93 -15.82 -22.95
CA HIS A 1052 10.66 -14.70 -22.05
C HIS A 1052 11.45 -13.48 -22.49
N GLU A 1053 10.77 -12.57 -23.18
CA GLU A 1053 11.23 -11.19 -23.36
C GLU A 1053 10.82 -10.44 -22.12
N VAL A 1054 11.67 -10.60 -21.11
CA VAL A 1054 11.51 -9.90 -19.86
C VAL A 1054 11.66 -8.43 -20.20
N SER A 1055 10.57 -7.69 -20.14
CA SER A 1055 10.61 -6.28 -20.50
C SER A 1055 11.61 -5.61 -19.60
N GLY A 1056 12.64 -5.07 -20.23
CA GLY A 1056 13.50 -4.10 -19.60
C GLY A 1056 12.64 -2.95 -19.06
N PRO A 1057 13.22 -2.12 -18.19
CA PRO A 1057 12.54 -0.91 -17.78
C PRO A 1057 12.10 -0.10 -19.02
N PRO A 1058 10.96 0.60 -18.99
CA PRO A 1058 10.29 1.08 -20.20
C PRO A 1058 11.16 1.95 -21.15
N GLY A 1059 12.19 2.63 -20.65
CA GLY A 1059 13.17 3.43 -21.40
C GLY A 1059 14.21 2.60 -22.15
N TYR A 1060 14.16 1.29 -21.95
CA TYR A 1060 15.05 0.29 -22.53
C TYR A 1060 14.32 -0.65 -23.49
N ARG A 1061 13.08 -0.30 -23.89
CA ARG A 1061 12.27 -1.13 -24.77
C ARG A 1061 11.93 -0.38 -26.06
N TRP A 1062 12.56 -0.79 -27.15
CA TRP A 1062 12.04 -0.52 -28.48
C TRP A 1062 10.67 -1.19 -28.64
N GLN A 1063 9.64 -0.42 -29.03
CA GLN A 1063 8.36 -0.99 -29.42
C GLN A 1063 8.56 -1.65 -30.78
N ARG A 1064 8.63 -2.99 -30.80
CA ARG A 1064 8.65 -3.78 -32.04
C ARG A 1064 7.65 -3.21 -33.05
N ILE A 1065 8.11 -3.00 -34.27
CA ILE A 1065 7.22 -2.73 -35.41
C ILE A 1065 6.19 -3.87 -35.40
N PRO A 1066 4.88 -3.58 -35.27
CA PRO A 1066 3.88 -4.62 -35.11
C PRO A 1066 3.76 -5.45 -36.39
N GLY A 1067 4.55 -6.52 -36.47
CA GLY A 1067 4.22 -7.66 -37.30
C GLY A 1067 2.98 -8.31 -36.69
N LYS A 1068 1.82 -8.13 -37.32
CA LYS A 1068 0.68 -9.01 -37.08
C LYS A 1068 1.11 -10.43 -37.42
N SER A 1069 1.51 -11.20 -36.42
CA SER A 1069 1.45 -12.67 -36.49
C SER A 1069 0.10 -13.10 -35.93
N GLU A 1070 -0.42 -14.12 -36.60
CA GLU A 1070 -1.82 -14.48 -36.79
C GLU A 1070 -2.53 -15.04 -35.55
N GLN A 1071 -3.84 -15.23 -35.75
CA GLN A 1071 -4.80 -16.00 -34.97
C GLN A 1071 -4.28 -17.32 -34.42
#